data_AF-A0A3D0GYP7-F1
#
_entry.id   AF-A0A3D0GYP7-F1
#
_cell.length_a   1.000
_cell.length_b   1.000
_cell.length_c   1.000
_cell.angle_alpha   90.00
_cell.angle_beta   90.00
_cell.angle_gamma   90.00
#
_symmetry.space_group_name_H-M   'P 1'
#
loop_
_entity.id
_entity.type
_entity.pdbx_description
1 polymer ?
#
loop_
_entity_poly.entity_id
_entity_poly.type
_entity_poly.pdbx_seq_one_letter_code
_entity_poly.pdbx_strand_id
1 'polypeptide(L)'
;MNKRHHIIGKCFAYLLIMAMIIGTFSWFAPVHVSAASSKGEIEGKYYEKAGSSFKVPGSGDVSTKDNSKTLGKLYFNGSYTMQNGDYVLADDESFTLSYTMDQKWLLANTGASEWHLTSNDGKSAAGISLGSKVGKAAIIVQNSSNGSNWKTVFKKGDVFGKETETQFYGSQNDNITNGAYYKVYVAYEFCRKTGTKKELFKTKDVYESKYCLEVYEFYVRYADSRSWEKGNKRLLASEPTAKKLDSGFSTTITLGKNDPHFGWNLGGFYAGGYTTVKMDGDTPVLLKNVGDEISVWFELADGLNIDKLNGKSGVIINSQSKASDNYFGLKNTDFGKGMFIIRKTDADNKKEEPVKHRDFIASMVSVNSDKPIYTYEEGDYEAVLDYQIKQPEGKNVLGKEQYGYFDYQIKFEFKVRNGDCNGFLFEVDSSGNRKGEILNNAHVSDGFMIDLAKSRYLNVEIKRDILTKNGDFYSRDTRSNQVSESGKIYKEPGIYTITVKNDYVENPTVKVVYVGDDPLLKAFVDAGYSVEKMVDTNLSKVDVDEMGRLISVETKKVIEETTKAPEVVETKPDENVTEAENKADETVKKNQATKSTKDKKSTNIVGKVILVIVVVLVVGIGLFTFAGIKSASKKGAGHDGENDKKE
;
A
#
# COMPACT_ATOMS: atom_id res chain seq x y z
N MET A 1 -13.68 59.21 -21.61
CA MET A 1 -12.43 58.48 -21.28
C MET A 1 -12.37 57.90 -19.86
N ASN A 2 -13.15 58.35 -18.87
CA ASN A 2 -12.96 57.92 -17.46
C ASN A 2 -13.55 56.56 -17.02
N LYS A 3 -14.43 55.91 -17.80
CA LYS A 3 -14.95 54.57 -17.44
C LYS A 3 -14.05 53.40 -17.86
N ARG A 4 -13.17 53.56 -18.86
CA ARG A 4 -12.26 52.49 -19.31
C ARG A 4 -11.05 52.32 -18.39
N HIS A 5 -10.52 53.38 -17.79
CA HIS A 5 -9.38 53.27 -16.87
C HIS A 5 -9.76 52.66 -15.51
N HIS A 6 -11.00 52.83 -15.06
CA HIS A 6 -11.46 52.26 -13.79
C HIS A 6 -11.70 50.74 -13.85
N ILE A 7 -12.05 50.21 -15.03
CA ILE A 7 -12.24 48.76 -15.24
C ILE A 7 -10.88 48.06 -15.40
N ILE A 8 -9.95 48.68 -16.12
CA ILE A 8 -8.59 48.13 -16.33
C ILE A 8 -7.82 48.07 -15.00
N GLY A 9 -7.95 49.09 -14.14
CA GLY A 9 -7.32 49.09 -12.81
C GLY A 9 -7.85 48.00 -11.88
N LYS A 10 -9.16 47.71 -11.92
CA LYS A 10 -9.76 46.64 -11.11
C LYS A 10 -9.35 45.25 -11.60
N CYS A 11 -9.29 45.03 -12.92
CA CYS A 11 -8.80 43.76 -13.47
C CYS A 11 -7.33 43.51 -13.12
N PHE A 12 -6.48 44.55 -13.09
CA PHE A 12 -5.07 44.42 -12.72
C PHE A 12 -4.87 44.12 -11.23
N ALA A 13 -5.69 44.71 -10.35
CA ALA A 13 -5.68 44.42 -8.92
C ALA A 13 -6.14 42.99 -8.61
N TYR A 14 -7.16 42.47 -9.29
CA TYR A 14 -7.60 41.08 -9.14
C TYR A 14 -6.56 40.08 -9.62
N LEU A 15 -5.80 40.41 -10.67
CA LEU A 15 -4.70 39.58 -11.18
C LEU A 15 -3.51 39.51 -10.21
N LEU A 16 -3.19 40.62 -9.53
CA LEU A 16 -2.15 40.68 -8.50
C LEU A 16 -2.54 39.91 -7.22
N ILE A 17 -3.81 39.97 -6.82
CA ILE A 17 -4.32 39.22 -5.66
C ILE A 17 -4.34 37.70 -5.96
N MET A 18 -4.76 37.30 -7.16
CA MET A 18 -4.65 35.90 -7.63
C MET A 18 -3.20 35.41 -7.65
N ALA A 19 -2.27 36.22 -8.13
CA ALA A 19 -0.84 35.87 -8.17
C ALA A 19 -0.23 35.72 -6.76
N MET A 20 -0.67 36.52 -5.77
CA MET A 20 -0.23 36.37 -4.37
C MET A 20 -0.82 35.12 -3.70
N ILE A 21 -2.07 34.75 -4.01
CA ILE A 21 -2.72 33.55 -3.47
C ILE A 21 -2.09 32.26 -4.06
N ILE A 22 -1.66 32.29 -5.32
CA ILE A 22 -0.94 31.16 -5.95
C ILE A 22 0.51 31.07 -5.42
N GLY A 23 1.14 32.21 -5.11
CA GLY A 23 2.48 32.28 -4.55
C GLY A 23 2.61 31.71 -3.14
N THR A 24 1.59 31.86 -2.28
CA THR A 24 1.62 31.34 -0.90
C THR A 24 1.24 29.86 -0.79
N PHE A 25 0.50 29.31 -1.77
CA PHE A 25 0.24 27.86 -1.86
C PHE A 25 1.43 27.04 -2.39
N SER A 26 2.46 27.71 -2.94
CA SER A 26 3.60 27.04 -3.57
C SER A 26 4.72 26.64 -2.58
N TRP A 27 4.57 26.92 -1.27
CA TRP A 27 5.64 26.65 -0.29
C TRP A 27 5.45 25.38 0.56
N PHE A 28 4.32 24.67 0.44
CA PHE A 28 4.06 23.42 1.18
C PHE A 28 3.66 22.22 0.32
N ALA A 29 3.79 22.30 -1.00
CA ALA A 29 3.73 21.10 -1.82
C ALA A 29 5.14 20.46 -1.84
N PRO A 30 5.34 19.23 -1.31
CA PRO A 30 6.54 18.50 -1.67
C PRO A 30 6.59 18.44 -3.19
N VAL A 31 7.68 18.95 -3.78
CA VAL A 31 7.96 18.72 -5.20
C VAL A 31 8.26 17.24 -5.30
N HIS A 32 7.22 16.43 -5.51
CA HIS A 32 7.38 15.14 -6.13
C HIS A 32 7.91 15.44 -7.53
N VAL A 33 9.21 15.23 -7.72
CA VAL A 33 9.75 15.01 -9.05
C VAL A 33 9.09 13.71 -9.53
N SER A 34 7.90 13.82 -10.11
CA SER A 34 7.30 12.73 -10.88
C SER A 34 8.31 12.42 -11.97
N ALA A 35 8.85 11.22 -11.98
CA ALA A 35 9.52 10.72 -13.16
C ALA A 35 8.55 10.89 -14.34
N ALA A 36 9.05 11.34 -15.50
CA ALA A 36 8.22 11.39 -16.70
C ALA A 36 7.80 9.95 -17.04
N SER A 37 6.53 9.74 -17.37
CA SER A 37 6.01 8.43 -17.79
C SER A 37 6.89 7.86 -18.91
N SER A 38 7.53 6.71 -18.65
CA SER A 38 8.41 6.03 -19.59
C SER A 38 7.63 4.97 -20.38
N LYS A 39 8.04 4.76 -21.64
CA LYS A 39 7.55 3.70 -22.53
C LYS A 39 8.75 2.85 -22.94
N GLY A 40 8.79 1.60 -22.50
CA GLY A 40 9.88 0.65 -22.80
C GLY A 40 9.40 -0.54 -23.60
N GLU A 41 10.17 -0.93 -24.62
CA GLU A 41 9.93 -2.16 -25.39
C GLU A 41 10.31 -3.39 -24.55
N ILE A 42 9.47 -4.41 -24.57
CA ILE A 42 9.73 -5.71 -23.94
C ILE A 42 10.18 -6.70 -25.02
N GLU A 43 11.32 -7.36 -24.83
CA GLU A 43 11.79 -8.39 -25.75
C GLU A 43 10.99 -9.70 -25.59
N GLY A 44 10.61 -10.29 -26.71
CA GLY A 44 9.84 -11.53 -26.77
C GLY A 44 10.56 -12.67 -27.49
N LYS A 45 10.03 -13.87 -27.34
CA LYS A 45 10.39 -15.05 -28.15
C LYS A 45 9.30 -15.29 -29.18
N TYR A 46 9.71 -15.50 -30.43
CA TYR A 46 8.82 -15.85 -31.53
C TYR A 46 8.84 -17.34 -31.82
N TYR A 47 7.65 -17.91 -31.97
CA TYR A 47 7.41 -19.29 -32.36
C TYR A 47 6.53 -19.33 -33.61
N GLU A 48 6.88 -20.17 -34.58
CA GLU A 48 6.06 -20.43 -35.75
C GLU A 48 5.87 -21.93 -35.99
N LYS A 49 4.68 -22.31 -36.46
CA LYS A 49 4.37 -23.69 -36.80
C LYS A 49 3.47 -23.78 -38.03
N ALA A 50 3.82 -24.67 -38.95
CA ALA A 50 2.91 -25.10 -40.01
C ALA A 50 1.84 -26.02 -39.41
N GLY A 51 0.55 -25.82 -39.73
CA GLY A 51 -0.53 -26.64 -39.19
C GLY A 51 -1.78 -25.84 -38.81
N SER A 52 -2.40 -26.16 -37.67
CA SER A 52 -3.75 -25.66 -37.31
C SER A 52 -3.96 -25.24 -35.85
N SER A 53 -2.91 -25.09 -35.03
CA SER A 53 -3.10 -24.81 -33.59
C SER A 53 -2.04 -23.91 -32.95
N PHE A 54 -2.50 -22.96 -32.13
CA PHE A 54 -1.70 -22.13 -31.22
C PHE A 54 -1.47 -22.84 -29.87
N LYS A 55 -0.61 -23.85 -29.82
CA LYS A 55 -0.28 -24.54 -28.57
C LYS A 55 0.83 -23.80 -27.81
N VAL A 56 0.86 -23.99 -26.49
CA VAL A 56 2.00 -23.55 -25.67
C VAL A 56 3.26 -24.24 -26.19
N PRO A 57 4.36 -23.51 -26.39
CA PRO A 57 5.62 -24.11 -26.83
C PRO A 57 6.13 -25.13 -25.81
N GLY A 58 6.53 -26.31 -26.27
CA GLY A 58 7.10 -27.37 -25.46
C GLY A 58 8.62 -27.30 -25.36
N SER A 59 9.20 -28.13 -24.47
CA SER A 59 10.65 -28.31 -24.39
C SER A 59 11.17 -28.95 -25.69
N GLY A 60 11.80 -28.15 -26.55
CA GLY A 60 12.32 -28.58 -27.85
C GLY A 60 11.80 -27.78 -29.05
N ASP A 61 10.79 -26.93 -28.85
CA ASP A 61 10.33 -26.02 -29.91
C ASP A 61 11.38 -24.93 -30.18
N VAL A 62 11.71 -24.71 -31.46
CA VAL A 62 12.68 -23.71 -31.89
C VAL A 62 12.06 -22.32 -31.81
N SER A 63 12.68 -21.42 -31.05
CA SER A 63 12.30 -20.02 -30.94
C SER A 63 13.40 -19.09 -31.43
N THR A 64 13.05 -17.91 -31.93
CA THR A 64 14.01 -16.83 -32.23
C THR A 64 13.64 -15.55 -31.47
N LYS A 65 14.62 -14.67 -31.26
CA LYS A 65 14.44 -13.30 -30.74
C LYS A 65 14.47 -12.24 -31.85
N ASP A 66 14.26 -12.67 -33.09
CA ASP A 66 14.27 -11.78 -34.25
C ASP A 66 12.95 -10.99 -34.37
N ASN A 67 12.96 -9.77 -33.83
CA ASN A 67 11.81 -8.84 -33.86
C ASN A 67 11.38 -8.44 -35.28
N SER A 68 12.14 -8.78 -36.34
CA SER A 68 11.66 -8.53 -37.71
C SER A 68 10.52 -9.48 -38.12
N LYS A 69 10.39 -10.63 -37.43
CA LYS A 69 9.39 -11.68 -37.70
C LYS A 69 8.11 -11.56 -36.87
N THR A 70 8.12 -10.75 -35.82
CA THR A 70 6.95 -10.52 -34.96
C THR A 70 5.89 -9.70 -35.70
N LEU A 71 4.64 -9.83 -35.28
CA LEU A 71 3.53 -9.00 -35.76
C LEU A 71 3.74 -7.53 -35.36
N GLY A 72 4.45 -7.28 -34.27
CA GLY A 72 4.60 -5.95 -33.69
C GLY A 72 5.53 -5.95 -32.47
N LYS A 73 5.29 -5.00 -31.57
CA LYS A 73 6.11 -4.76 -30.37
C LYS A 73 5.23 -4.58 -29.14
N LEU A 74 5.64 -5.22 -28.04
CA LEU A 74 5.04 -5.05 -26.72
C LEU A 74 5.74 -3.93 -25.95
N TYR A 75 4.97 -3.10 -25.25
CA TYR A 75 5.49 -2.01 -24.43
C TYR A 75 4.98 -2.07 -23.00
N PHE A 76 5.89 -1.79 -22.07
CA PHE A 76 5.62 -1.44 -20.69
C PHE A 76 5.51 0.08 -20.58
N ASN A 77 4.39 0.58 -20.05
CA ASN A 77 4.15 2.00 -19.86
C ASN A 77 3.92 2.30 -18.38
N GLY A 78 4.61 3.30 -17.86
CA GLY A 78 4.49 3.71 -16.46
C GLY A 78 5.72 4.49 -16.02
N SER A 79 5.77 4.85 -14.74
CA SER A 79 6.99 5.36 -14.12
C SER A 79 7.76 4.16 -13.55
N TYR A 80 8.96 3.91 -14.06
CA TYR A 80 9.76 2.78 -13.60
C TYR A 80 11.26 3.00 -13.83
N THR A 81 12.07 2.23 -13.10
CA THR A 81 13.50 2.05 -13.38
C THR A 81 13.78 0.60 -13.73
N MET A 82 14.78 0.35 -14.58
CA MET A 82 15.26 -1.02 -14.84
C MET A 82 16.35 -1.37 -13.85
N GLN A 83 16.20 -2.47 -13.11
CA GLN A 83 17.23 -2.99 -12.21
C GLN A 83 17.35 -4.50 -12.38
N ASN A 84 18.53 -5.02 -12.72
CA ASN A 84 18.78 -6.46 -12.91
C ASN A 84 17.83 -7.17 -13.90
N GLY A 85 17.19 -6.43 -14.81
CA GLY A 85 16.20 -6.97 -15.75
C GLY A 85 14.73 -6.81 -15.30
N ASP A 86 14.49 -6.26 -14.11
CA ASP A 86 13.17 -6.04 -13.54
C ASP A 86 12.65 -4.64 -13.83
N TYR A 87 11.33 -4.53 -13.97
CA TYR A 87 10.62 -3.25 -13.96
C TYR A 87 10.31 -2.86 -12.52
N VAL A 88 10.97 -1.81 -12.05
CA VAL A 88 10.90 -1.35 -10.66
C VAL A 88 10.09 -0.06 -10.57
N LEU A 89 8.88 -0.15 -10.02
CA LEU A 89 7.91 0.94 -9.85
C LEU A 89 8.17 1.73 -8.56
N ALA A 90 7.82 3.01 -8.45
CA ALA A 90 7.76 3.63 -7.11
C ALA A 90 6.53 3.10 -6.33
N ASP A 91 6.56 3.18 -5.00
CA ASP A 91 5.43 2.77 -4.14
C ASP A 91 4.11 3.39 -4.63
N ASP A 92 3.04 2.60 -4.64
CA ASP A 92 1.69 2.95 -5.11
C ASP A 92 1.56 3.32 -6.60
N GLU A 93 2.62 3.20 -7.42
CA GLU A 93 2.50 3.36 -8.87
C GLU A 93 1.90 2.12 -9.55
N SER A 94 1.30 2.34 -10.72
CA SER A 94 0.74 1.29 -11.58
C SER A 94 1.35 1.37 -12.98
N PHE A 95 1.26 0.27 -13.72
CA PHE A 95 1.72 0.20 -15.10
C PHE A 95 0.59 -0.24 -16.04
N THR A 96 0.76 0.05 -17.32
CA THR A 96 -0.09 -0.46 -18.39
C THR A 96 0.73 -1.16 -19.46
N LEU A 97 0.11 -2.13 -20.12
CA LEU A 97 0.71 -2.79 -21.29
C LEU A 97 -0.01 -2.36 -22.55
N SER A 98 0.79 -2.05 -23.57
CA SER A 98 0.31 -1.74 -24.91
C SER A 98 1.09 -2.54 -25.95
N TYR A 99 0.45 -2.75 -27.10
CA TYR A 99 1.07 -3.44 -28.23
C TYR A 99 0.85 -2.63 -29.50
N THR A 100 1.92 -2.48 -30.28
CA THR A 100 1.88 -1.80 -31.58
C THR A 100 2.19 -2.80 -32.69
N MET A 101 1.20 -3.04 -33.55
CA MET A 101 1.33 -3.85 -34.76
C MET A 101 2.11 -3.12 -35.85
N ASP A 102 3.01 -3.84 -36.51
CA ASP A 102 3.70 -3.38 -37.71
C ASP A 102 2.76 -3.44 -38.91
N GLN A 103 2.44 -2.28 -39.49
CA GLN A 103 1.53 -2.16 -40.62
C GLN A 103 2.04 -2.86 -41.88
N LYS A 104 3.33 -3.22 -41.95
CA LYS A 104 3.86 -3.99 -43.07
C LYS A 104 3.13 -5.31 -43.26
N TRP A 105 2.52 -5.89 -42.22
CA TRP A 105 1.84 -7.18 -42.33
C TRP A 105 0.41 -7.09 -42.87
N LEU A 106 -0.10 -5.89 -43.13
CA LEU A 106 -1.42 -5.70 -43.71
C LEU A 106 -1.39 -6.10 -45.19
N LEU A 107 -2.38 -6.87 -45.63
CA LEU A 107 -2.51 -7.33 -47.02
C LEU A 107 -2.45 -6.17 -48.03
N ALA A 108 -2.99 -5.00 -47.68
CA ALA A 108 -2.95 -3.81 -48.52
C ALA A 108 -1.51 -3.31 -48.80
N ASN A 109 -0.54 -3.68 -47.96
CA ASN A 109 0.84 -3.20 -48.01
C ASN A 109 1.82 -4.27 -48.55
N THR A 110 1.51 -5.56 -48.44
CA THR A 110 2.38 -6.66 -48.94
C THR A 110 1.94 -7.26 -50.27
N GLY A 111 0.64 -7.22 -50.57
CA GLY A 111 0.04 -8.03 -51.62
C GLY A 111 -0.17 -9.51 -51.22
N ALA A 112 -0.97 -10.23 -52.02
CA ALA A 112 -1.47 -11.57 -51.66
C ALA A 112 -0.42 -12.68 -51.70
N SER A 113 0.64 -12.53 -52.50
CA SER A 113 1.71 -13.54 -52.65
C SER A 113 2.77 -13.46 -51.54
N GLU A 114 2.78 -12.38 -50.78
CA GLU A 114 3.64 -12.16 -49.62
C GLU A 114 2.90 -12.54 -48.33
N TRP A 115 3.66 -12.84 -47.27
CA TRP A 115 3.08 -13.14 -45.96
C TRP A 115 2.33 -11.94 -45.40
N HIS A 116 1.05 -12.13 -45.07
CA HIS A 116 0.20 -11.08 -44.51
C HIS A 116 -0.75 -11.62 -43.44
N LEU A 117 -1.22 -10.72 -42.58
CA LEU A 117 -2.12 -11.01 -41.48
C LEU A 117 -3.51 -11.41 -41.98
N THR A 118 -3.94 -12.62 -41.64
CA THR A 118 -5.27 -13.13 -41.94
C THR A 118 -6.10 -13.30 -40.66
N SER A 119 -7.42 -13.48 -40.81
CA SER A 119 -8.30 -13.74 -39.67
C SER A 119 -8.36 -15.24 -39.37
N ASN A 120 -8.31 -15.60 -38.08
CA ASN A 120 -8.42 -16.97 -37.61
C ASN A 120 -9.71 -17.18 -36.80
N ASP A 121 -10.47 -18.22 -37.15
CA ASP A 121 -11.77 -18.53 -36.53
C ASP A 121 -11.68 -19.39 -35.26
N GLY A 122 -10.47 -19.83 -34.88
CA GLY A 122 -10.22 -20.57 -33.64
C GLY A 122 -10.57 -19.74 -32.39
N LYS A 123 -10.93 -20.41 -31.30
CA LYS A 123 -11.37 -19.75 -30.04
C LYS A 123 -10.44 -20.00 -28.85
N SER A 124 -9.22 -20.44 -29.13
CA SER A 124 -8.22 -20.75 -28.11
C SER A 124 -6.82 -20.44 -28.61
N ALA A 125 -5.97 -19.94 -27.72
CA ALA A 125 -4.55 -19.75 -27.97
C ALA A 125 -3.74 -20.04 -26.71
N ALA A 126 -2.52 -20.55 -26.88
CA ALA A 126 -1.63 -20.93 -25.78
C ALA A 126 -2.31 -21.84 -24.73
N GLY A 127 -3.15 -22.79 -25.18
CA GLY A 127 -3.91 -23.67 -24.27
C GLY A 127 -5.03 -23.00 -23.47
N ILE A 128 -5.29 -21.71 -23.70
CA ILE A 128 -6.33 -20.92 -23.01
C ILE A 128 -7.53 -20.71 -23.94
N SER A 129 -8.74 -20.94 -23.42
CA SER A 129 -9.99 -20.60 -24.12
C SER A 129 -10.24 -19.09 -24.04
N LEU A 130 -10.47 -18.44 -25.18
CA LEU A 130 -10.64 -16.99 -25.31
C LEU A 130 -12.10 -16.54 -25.11
N GLY A 131 -13.08 -17.39 -25.40
CA GLY A 131 -14.50 -17.03 -25.45
C GLY A 131 -14.91 -16.32 -26.75
N SER A 132 -13.99 -15.62 -27.41
CA SER A 132 -14.14 -15.06 -28.76
C SER A 132 -13.23 -15.78 -29.77
N LYS A 133 -13.37 -15.44 -31.06
CA LYS A 133 -12.42 -15.87 -32.09
C LYS A 133 -11.07 -15.18 -31.88
N VAL A 134 -9.98 -15.82 -32.31
CA VAL A 134 -8.65 -15.20 -32.41
C VAL A 134 -8.72 -13.98 -33.32
N GLY A 135 -9.51 -14.04 -34.40
CA GLY A 135 -9.68 -12.92 -35.31
C GLY A 135 -8.35 -12.53 -35.95
N LYS A 136 -8.04 -11.23 -36.00
CA LYS A 136 -6.72 -10.76 -36.48
C LYS A 136 -5.58 -11.12 -35.53
N ALA A 137 -5.77 -10.99 -34.23
CA ALA A 137 -4.83 -11.46 -33.23
C ALA A 137 -5.52 -11.66 -31.88
N ALA A 138 -4.96 -12.52 -31.03
CA ALA A 138 -5.34 -12.64 -29.63
C ALA A 138 -4.20 -12.24 -28.71
N ILE A 139 -4.51 -11.52 -27.63
CA ILE A 139 -3.58 -11.18 -26.55
C ILE A 139 -4.06 -11.83 -25.25
N ILE A 140 -3.15 -12.50 -24.55
CA ILE A 140 -3.40 -13.11 -23.24
C ILE A 140 -2.31 -12.63 -22.28
N VAL A 141 -2.69 -12.18 -21.09
CA VAL A 141 -1.77 -11.87 -19.99
C VAL A 141 -1.99 -12.86 -18.86
N GLN A 142 -0.91 -13.44 -18.39
CA GLN A 142 -0.87 -14.22 -17.17
C GLN A 142 0.08 -13.56 -16.18
N ASN A 143 -0.22 -13.72 -14.90
CA ASN A 143 0.72 -13.39 -13.83
C ASN A 143 1.00 -14.60 -12.93
N SER A 144 2.11 -14.54 -12.20
CA SER A 144 2.52 -15.55 -11.24
C SER A 144 3.35 -14.91 -10.14
N SER A 145 3.08 -15.26 -8.89
CA SER A 145 3.92 -14.85 -7.75
C SER A 145 5.21 -15.68 -7.62
N ASN A 146 5.30 -16.84 -8.29
CA ASN A 146 6.41 -17.78 -8.14
C ASN A 146 7.01 -18.27 -9.47
N GLY A 147 6.62 -17.67 -10.59
CA GLY A 147 7.08 -18.01 -11.94
C GLY A 147 6.62 -19.39 -12.46
N SER A 148 5.86 -20.16 -11.67
CA SER A 148 5.49 -21.55 -11.98
C SER A 148 3.97 -21.75 -12.05
N ASN A 149 3.22 -21.13 -11.15
CA ASN A 149 1.76 -21.18 -11.12
C ASN A 149 1.19 -19.93 -11.79
N TRP A 150 0.68 -20.08 -13.00
CA TRP A 150 0.25 -18.96 -13.83
C TRP A 150 -1.28 -18.80 -13.79
N LYS A 151 -1.75 -17.59 -13.49
CA LYS A 151 -3.15 -17.21 -13.54
C LYS A 151 -3.39 -16.29 -14.73
N THR A 152 -4.39 -16.58 -15.55
CA THR A 152 -4.82 -15.66 -16.61
C THR A 152 -5.56 -14.47 -16.00
N VAL A 153 -4.99 -13.27 -16.18
CA VAL A 153 -5.53 -12.00 -15.67
C VAL A 153 -6.17 -11.16 -16.77
N PHE A 154 -5.79 -11.40 -18.03
CA PHE A 154 -6.43 -10.77 -19.18
C PHE A 154 -6.41 -11.71 -20.39
N LYS A 155 -7.47 -11.66 -21.20
CA LYS A 155 -7.50 -12.31 -22.52
C LYS A 155 -8.48 -11.58 -23.44
N LYS A 156 -8.08 -11.39 -24.69
CA LYS A 156 -8.92 -10.78 -25.73
C LYS A 156 -8.54 -11.34 -27.10
N GLY A 157 -9.54 -11.76 -27.86
CA GLY A 157 -9.37 -12.08 -29.28
C GLY A 157 -9.83 -10.92 -30.18
N ASP A 158 -9.52 -11.04 -31.47
CA ASP A 158 -9.79 -10.03 -32.51
C ASP A 158 -9.26 -8.64 -32.16
N VAL A 159 -8.00 -8.62 -31.70
CA VAL A 159 -7.23 -7.41 -31.47
C VAL A 159 -6.71 -6.88 -32.81
N PHE A 160 -6.68 -5.55 -32.99
CA PHE A 160 -6.23 -4.83 -34.20
C PHE A 160 -7.21 -4.78 -35.40
N GLY A 161 -8.52 -4.58 -35.15
CA GLY A 161 -9.53 -4.44 -36.20
C GLY A 161 -9.25 -3.30 -37.21
N LYS A 162 -9.12 -2.05 -36.73
CA LYS A 162 -8.70 -0.87 -37.54
C LYS A 162 -7.48 -0.15 -36.95
N GLU A 163 -7.24 -0.32 -35.66
CA GLU A 163 -6.18 0.34 -34.92
C GLU A 163 -4.92 -0.51 -34.94
N THR A 164 -3.77 0.14 -34.97
CA THR A 164 -2.47 -0.51 -35.01
C THR A 164 -1.73 -0.43 -33.67
N GLU A 165 -2.27 0.30 -32.70
CA GLU A 165 -1.81 0.33 -31.32
C GLU A 165 -2.99 0.11 -30.38
N THR A 166 -2.79 -0.66 -29.32
CA THR A 166 -3.84 -0.88 -28.31
C THR A 166 -3.22 -0.99 -26.93
N GLN A 167 -3.74 -0.22 -25.97
CA GLN A 167 -3.52 -0.48 -24.55
C GLN A 167 -4.55 -1.52 -24.10
N PHE A 168 -4.07 -2.64 -23.57
CA PHE A 168 -4.93 -3.80 -23.29
C PHE A 168 -4.90 -4.23 -21.82
N TYR A 169 -3.97 -3.74 -21.01
CA TYR A 169 -3.84 -4.13 -19.61
C TYR A 169 -3.45 -2.95 -18.72
N GLY A 170 -3.92 -2.96 -17.48
CA GLY A 170 -3.50 -2.05 -16.42
C GLY A 170 -3.43 -2.76 -15.07
N SER A 171 -2.40 -2.48 -14.28
CA SER A 171 -2.08 -3.21 -13.05
C SER A 171 -2.80 -2.72 -11.79
N GLN A 172 -3.77 -1.81 -11.92
CA GLN A 172 -4.40 -1.10 -10.79
C GLN A 172 -5.08 -2.01 -9.76
N ASN A 173 -5.38 -3.26 -10.12
CA ASN A 173 -6.00 -4.25 -9.24
C ASN A 173 -5.08 -5.47 -8.98
N ASP A 174 -3.82 -5.41 -9.41
CA ASP A 174 -2.86 -6.48 -9.19
C ASP A 174 -2.20 -6.32 -7.82
N ASN A 175 -2.08 -7.42 -7.07
CA ASN A 175 -1.23 -7.45 -5.89
C ASN A 175 0.22 -7.71 -6.33
N ILE A 176 1.03 -6.64 -6.41
CA ILE A 176 2.47 -6.66 -6.78
C ILE A 176 3.35 -6.31 -5.56
N THR A 177 2.79 -6.33 -4.34
CA THR A 177 3.53 -5.97 -3.12
C THR A 177 4.82 -6.79 -2.94
N ASN A 178 4.80 -8.05 -3.37
CA ASN A 178 5.95 -8.96 -3.31
C ASN A 178 6.61 -9.19 -4.68
N GLY A 179 6.33 -8.31 -5.64
CA GLY A 179 6.62 -8.49 -7.04
C GLY A 179 5.80 -9.61 -7.71
N ALA A 180 5.78 -9.60 -9.03
CA ALA A 180 5.05 -10.57 -9.84
C ALA A 180 5.73 -10.80 -11.20
N TYR A 181 5.75 -12.06 -11.61
CA TYR A 181 6.09 -12.44 -12.97
C TYR A 181 4.89 -12.24 -13.89
N TYR A 182 5.13 -11.68 -15.06
CA TYR A 182 4.14 -11.54 -16.13
C TYR A 182 4.56 -12.34 -17.35
N LYS A 183 3.56 -12.93 -18.01
CA LYS A 183 3.70 -13.61 -19.27
C LYS A 183 2.63 -13.14 -20.23
N VAL A 184 3.05 -12.64 -21.38
CA VAL A 184 2.14 -12.15 -22.43
C VAL A 184 2.26 -13.03 -23.66
N TYR A 185 1.13 -13.52 -24.14
CA TYR A 185 1.02 -14.24 -25.40
C TYR A 185 0.35 -13.35 -26.45
N VAL A 186 0.94 -13.27 -27.64
CA VAL A 186 0.31 -12.68 -28.82
C VAL A 186 0.22 -13.76 -29.89
N ALA A 187 -1.01 -14.16 -30.25
CA ALA A 187 -1.28 -15.27 -31.17
C ALA A 187 -1.98 -14.76 -32.44
N TYR A 188 -1.48 -15.14 -33.61
CA TYR A 188 -1.99 -14.66 -34.90
C TYR A 188 -1.61 -15.60 -36.05
N GLU A 189 -2.34 -15.51 -37.16
CA GLU A 189 -2.10 -16.31 -38.36
C GLU A 189 -1.60 -15.42 -39.51
N PHE A 190 -0.50 -15.86 -40.14
CA PHE A 190 -0.09 -15.32 -41.43
C PHE A 190 -0.49 -16.30 -42.54
N CYS A 191 -0.89 -15.77 -43.70
CA CYS A 191 -1.05 -16.55 -44.91
C CYS A 191 -0.38 -15.87 -46.11
N ARG A 192 -0.14 -16.65 -47.17
CA ARG A 192 0.24 -16.15 -48.50
C ARG A 192 -0.29 -17.05 -49.59
N LYS A 193 -0.55 -16.47 -50.76
CA LYS A 193 -0.97 -17.18 -51.97
C LYS A 193 0.24 -17.86 -52.61
N THR A 194 0.15 -19.16 -52.81
CA THR A 194 1.23 -19.98 -53.42
C THR A 194 0.91 -20.42 -54.84
N GLY A 195 -0.35 -20.28 -55.27
CA GLY A 195 -0.74 -20.61 -56.63
C GLY A 195 -2.24 -20.57 -56.85
N THR A 196 -2.68 -21.25 -57.91
CA THR A 196 -4.09 -21.43 -58.23
C THR A 196 -4.34 -22.87 -58.67
N LYS A 197 -5.50 -23.43 -58.31
CA LYS A 197 -5.96 -24.75 -58.77
C LYS A 197 -7.27 -24.61 -59.52
N LYS A 198 -7.48 -25.42 -60.55
CA LYS A 198 -8.76 -25.51 -61.26
C LYS A 198 -9.62 -26.59 -60.61
N GLU A 199 -10.80 -26.21 -60.14
CA GLU A 199 -11.85 -27.12 -59.67
C GLU A 199 -13.17 -26.75 -60.36
N LEU A 200 -13.73 -27.67 -61.13
CA LEU A 200 -15.05 -27.59 -61.77
C LEU A 200 -15.38 -26.20 -62.38
N PHE A 201 -14.72 -25.87 -63.50
CA PHE A 201 -14.82 -24.59 -64.24
C PHE A 201 -14.46 -23.31 -63.47
N LYS A 202 -14.01 -23.39 -62.21
CA LYS A 202 -13.55 -22.24 -61.41
C LYS A 202 -12.07 -22.35 -61.05
N THR A 203 -11.36 -21.24 -61.14
CA THR A 203 -9.99 -21.11 -60.62
C THR A 203 -10.09 -20.70 -59.15
N LYS A 204 -9.48 -21.47 -58.26
CA LYS A 204 -9.42 -21.19 -56.82
C LYS A 204 -7.98 -20.93 -56.43
N ASP A 205 -7.77 -19.85 -55.68
CA ASP A 205 -6.46 -19.54 -55.11
C ASP A 205 -6.08 -20.58 -54.06
N VAL A 206 -4.80 -20.95 -54.07
CA VAL A 206 -4.18 -21.84 -53.08
C VAL A 206 -3.35 -20.98 -52.15
N TYR A 207 -3.59 -21.14 -50.86
CA TYR A 207 -2.88 -20.44 -49.79
C TYR A 207 -2.13 -21.44 -48.93
N GLU A 208 -1.02 -20.98 -48.37
CA GLU A 208 -0.42 -21.61 -47.20
C GLU A 208 -0.51 -20.66 -46.00
N SER A 209 -0.60 -21.25 -44.81
CA SER A 209 -0.74 -20.53 -43.54
C SER A 209 0.31 -20.98 -42.53
N LYS A 210 0.67 -20.07 -41.63
CA LYS A 210 1.47 -20.38 -40.45
C LYS A 210 0.88 -19.73 -39.20
N TYR A 211 0.93 -20.49 -38.11
CA TYR A 211 0.42 -20.10 -36.81
C TYR A 211 1.59 -19.58 -35.99
N CYS A 212 1.47 -18.33 -35.56
CA CYS A 212 2.53 -17.63 -34.84
C CYS A 212 2.12 -17.39 -33.39
N LEU A 213 3.09 -17.50 -32.49
CA LEU A 213 2.95 -17.16 -31.09
C LEU A 213 4.18 -16.38 -30.64
N GLU A 214 3.94 -15.19 -30.10
CA GLU A 214 4.96 -14.41 -29.41
C GLU A 214 4.76 -14.58 -27.90
N VAL A 215 5.86 -14.80 -27.18
CA VAL A 215 5.86 -15.00 -25.73
C VAL A 215 6.82 -13.99 -25.11
N TYR A 216 6.27 -13.11 -24.27
CA TYR A 216 7.02 -12.13 -23.51
C TYR A 216 6.99 -12.51 -22.03
N GLU A 217 8.12 -12.46 -21.35
CA GLU A 217 8.25 -12.75 -19.92
C GLU A 217 9.05 -11.63 -19.25
N PHE A 218 8.52 -11.06 -18.17
CA PHE A 218 9.18 -10.00 -17.40
C PHE A 218 8.73 -10.04 -15.95
N TYR A 219 9.51 -9.41 -15.06
CA TYR A 219 9.21 -9.29 -13.65
C TYR A 219 8.98 -7.83 -13.28
N VAL A 220 7.97 -7.59 -12.45
CA VAL A 220 7.61 -6.25 -11.95
C VAL A 220 7.63 -6.29 -10.43
N ARG A 221 8.19 -5.26 -9.82
CA ARG A 221 8.21 -5.06 -8.37
C ARG A 221 8.18 -3.59 -8.02
N TYR A 222 7.87 -3.27 -6.76
CA TYR A 222 8.11 -1.94 -6.24
C TYR A 222 9.60 -1.74 -5.95
N ALA A 223 10.05 -0.48 -6.04
CA ALA A 223 11.37 -0.06 -5.62
C ALA A 223 11.54 -0.44 -4.18
N ASP A 224 12.69 -1.00 -3.85
CA ASP A 224 13.04 -1.39 -2.50
C ASP A 224 12.92 -0.18 -1.56
N SER A 225 11.72 0.05 -1.01
CA SER A 225 11.53 0.60 0.31
C SER A 225 11.86 -0.51 1.31
N ARG A 226 13.07 -1.09 1.22
CA ARG A 226 13.64 -1.96 2.28
C ARG A 226 13.97 -1.11 3.51
N SER A 227 12.96 -0.42 4.05
CA SER A 227 12.98 0.33 5.30
C SER A 227 13.29 -0.59 6.48
N TRP A 228 13.00 -1.89 6.37
CA TRP A 228 13.23 -2.90 7.40
C TRP A 228 14.70 -3.31 7.57
N GLU A 229 15.57 -3.14 6.57
CA GLU A 229 17.03 -3.33 6.74
C GLU A 229 17.66 -2.23 7.62
N LYS A 230 16.92 -1.13 7.87
CA LYS A 230 17.33 -0.05 8.79
C LYS A 230 16.75 -0.19 10.20
N GLY A 231 15.94 -1.22 10.46
CA GLY A 231 15.23 -1.43 11.73
C GLY A 231 15.75 -2.61 12.57
N ASN A 232 15.09 -2.85 13.71
CA ASN A 232 15.38 -3.98 14.59
C ASN A 232 15.03 -5.31 13.88
N LYS A 233 15.99 -6.25 13.82
CA LYS A 233 15.82 -7.60 13.25
C LYS A 233 15.78 -8.64 14.36
N ARG A 234 14.72 -9.45 14.41
CA ARG A 234 14.56 -10.55 15.38
C ARG A 234 14.56 -11.90 14.66
N LEU A 235 15.42 -12.82 15.07
CA LEU A 235 15.31 -14.23 14.66
C LEU A 235 14.07 -14.85 15.34
N LEU A 236 13.20 -15.46 14.54
CA LEU A 236 12.04 -16.22 15.01
C LEU A 236 12.36 -17.71 15.12
N ALA A 237 12.97 -18.30 14.09
CA ALA A 237 13.45 -19.68 14.12
C ALA A 237 14.45 -19.97 13.00
N SER A 238 15.37 -20.90 13.26
CA SER A 238 16.33 -21.43 12.29
C SER A 238 16.50 -22.95 12.38
N GLU A 239 16.20 -23.53 13.54
CA GLU A 239 16.49 -24.93 13.84
C GLU A 239 15.40 -25.86 13.26
N PRO A 240 15.76 -26.82 12.40
CA PRO A 240 14.82 -27.79 11.88
C PRO A 240 14.67 -28.99 12.81
N THR A 241 13.48 -29.57 12.78
CA THR A 241 13.18 -30.87 13.38
C THR A 241 13.05 -31.92 12.30
N ALA A 242 13.75 -33.04 12.44
CA ALA A 242 13.58 -34.17 11.54
C ALA A 242 12.22 -34.83 11.76
N LYS A 243 11.56 -35.23 10.68
CA LYS A 243 10.25 -35.86 10.69
C LYS A 243 10.31 -37.26 10.09
N LYS A 244 9.43 -38.13 10.58
CA LYS A 244 9.22 -39.44 9.97
C LYS A 244 8.57 -39.26 8.60
N LEU A 245 9.16 -39.87 7.57
CA LEU A 245 8.63 -39.90 6.21
C LEU A 245 7.17 -40.37 6.21
N ASP A 246 6.36 -39.75 5.35
CA ASP A 246 4.93 -40.05 5.14
C ASP A 246 4.03 -39.86 6.38
N SER A 247 4.55 -39.30 7.48
CA SER A 247 3.75 -39.03 8.70
C SER A 247 2.94 -37.73 8.62
N GLY A 248 3.01 -37.01 7.51
CA GLY A 248 2.44 -35.67 7.36
C GLY A 248 3.00 -34.68 8.38
N PHE A 249 4.33 -34.70 8.58
CA PHE A 249 5.11 -33.89 9.53
C PHE A 249 4.68 -33.98 11.02
N SER A 250 3.81 -34.93 11.37
CA SER A 250 3.27 -35.08 12.74
C SER A 250 4.22 -35.77 13.71
N THR A 251 5.13 -36.60 13.22
CA THR A 251 6.03 -37.41 14.05
C THR A 251 7.46 -36.89 13.96
N THR A 252 7.94 -36.28 15.04
CA THR A 252 9.34 -35.85 15.16
C THR A 252 10.25 -37.04 15.48
N ILE A 253 11.43 -37.08 14.85
CA ILE A 253 12.50 -38.04 15.13
C ILE A 253 13.79 -37.31 15.50
N THR A 254 14.70 -37.98 16.18
CA THR A 254 15.99 -37.40 16.56
C THR A 254 16.91 -37.29 15.35
N LEU A 255 17.48 -36.11 15.13
CA LEU A 255 18.54 -35.89 14.15
C LEU A 255 19.79 -36.69 14.53
N GLY A 256 20.13 -37.69 13.72
CA GLY A 256 21.33 -38.51 13.90
C GLY A 256 22.57 -37.90 13.26
N LYS A 257 23.77 -38.35 13.67
CA LYS A 257 25.05 -37.87 13.09
C LYS A 257 25.21 -38.15 11.58
N ASN A 258 24.48 -39.14 11.07
CA ASN A 258 24.49 -39.52 9.65
C ASN A 258 23.41 -38.80 8.83
N ASP A 259 22.57 -38.00 9.48
CA ASP A 259 21.48 -37.27 8.83
C ASP A 259 22.04 -36.20 7.87
N PRO A 260 21.46 -36.02 6.67
CA PRO A 260 21.92 -35.02 5.71
C PRO A 260 21.98 -33.61 6.26
N HIS A 261 21.10 -33.29 7.22
CA HIS A 261 20.97 -31.98 7.85
C HIS A 261 21.89 -31.81 9.08
N PHE A 262 22.59 -32.86 9.52
CA PHE A 262 23.41 -32.79 10.73
C PHE A 262 24.54 -31.75 10.61
N GLY A 263 24.57 -30.79 11.55
CA GLY A 263 25.67 -29.82 11.72
C GLY A 263 25.61 -28.57 10.82
N TRP A 264 24.50 -28.29 10.15
CA TRP A 264 24.29 -27.05 9.40
C TRP A 264 22.81 -26.64 9.41
N ASN A 265 22.53 -25.38 9.05
CA ASN A 265 21.17 -24.82 8.98
C ASN A 265 20.83 -24.36 7.56
N LEU A 266 19.58 -24.59 7.15
CA LEU A 266 19.04 -24.09 5.89
C LEU A 266 19.02 -22.55 5.84
N GLY A 267 18.67 -21.93 6.94
CA GLY A 267 18.45 -20.49 7.04
C GLY A 267 17.64 -20.13 8.28
N GLY A 268 17.14 -18.90 8.34
CA GLY A 268 16.34 -18.42 9.46
C GLY A 268 15.16 -17.55 9.03
N PHE A 269 14.06 -17.67 9.76
CA PHE A 269 12.95 -16.73 9.73
C PHE A 269 13.25 -15.54 10.63
N TYR A 270 13.01 -14.35 10.10
CA TYR A 270 13.23 -13.09 10.81
C TYR A 270 11.99 -12.23 10.77
N ALA A 271 11.81 -11.45 11.83
CA ALA A 271 10.82 -10.38 11.91
C ALA A 271 11.49 -9.01 12.00
N GLY A 272 10.81 -7.99 11.49
CA GLY A 272 11.21 -6.58 11.49
C GLY A 272 10.01 -5.65 11.38
N GLY A 273 10.27 -4.34 11.42
CA GLY A 273 9.22 -3.31 11.37
C GLY A 273 8.45 -3.10 12.68
N TYR A 274 8.87 -3.74 13.77
CA TYR A 274 8.33 -3.52 15.12
C TYR A 274 9.11 -2.42 15.85
N THR A 275 8.44 -1.75 16.79
CA THR A 275 9.06 -0.75 17.67
C THR A 275 9.88 -1.42 18.78
N THR A 276 9.31 -2.44 19.45
CA THR A 276 10.02 -3.22 20.48
C THR A 276 9.51 -4.66 20.55
N VAL A 277 10.24 -5.53 21.26
CA VAL A 277 9.88 -6.95 21.42
C VAL A 277 9.86 -7.33 22.90
N LYS A 278 8.84 -8.08 23.29
CA LYS A 278 8.74 -8.77 24.59
C LYS A 278 8.69 -10.28 24.36
N MET A 279 8.84 -11.06 25.42
CA MET A 279 8.73 -12.51 25.37
C MET A 279 7.54 -12.96 26.21
N ASP A 280 6.75 -13.87 25.66
CA ASP A 280 5.68 -14.59 26.35
C ASP A 280 6.06 -16.08 26.37
N GLY A 281 6.70 -16.50 27.46
CA GLY A 281 7.47 -17.75 27.46
C GLY A 281 8.56 -17.70 26.38
N ASP A 282 8.54 -18.66 25.46
CA ASP A 282 9.45 -18.72 24.32
C ASP A 282 8.91 -17.99 23.07
N THR A 283 7.70 -17.43 23.13
CA THR A 283 7.05 -16.79 21.98
C THR A 283 7.33 -15.29 21.96
N PRO A 284 7.95 -14.76 20.90
CA PRO A 284 8.18 -13.33 20.75
C PRO A 284 6.87 -12.57 20.52
N VAL A 285 6.72 -11.44 21.23
CA VAL A 285 5.62 -10.48 21.07
C VAL A 285 6.17 -9.20 20.47
N LEU A 286 5.84 -8.97 19.20
CA LEU A 286 6.24 -7.82 18.40
C LEU A 286 5.26 -6.67 18.67
N LEU A 287 5.76 -5.60 19.29
CA LEU A 287 4.97 -4.40 19.60
C LEU A 287 5.11 -3.36 18.50
N LYS A 288 3.97 -2.96 17.91
CA LYS A 288 3.88 -1.98 16.81
C LYS A 288 3.17 -0.70 17.23
N ASN A 289 3.54 0.43 16.64
CA ASN A 289 2.79 1.68 16.71
C ASN A 289 1.94 1.89 15.44
N VAL A 290 1.17 2.97 15.39
CA VAL A 290 0.48 3.42 14.18
C VAL A 290 1.53 3.74 13.10
N GLY A 291 1.37 3.15 11.91
CA GLY A 291 2.31 3.31 10.78
C GLY A 291 3.43 2.26 10.71
N ASP A 292 3.67 1.49 11.77
CA ASP A 292 4.60 0.35 11.73
C ASP A 292 4.01 -0.79 10.88
N GLU A 293 4.84 -1.44 10.08
CA GLU A 293 4.44 -2.61 9.28
C GLU A 293 5.29 -3.82 9.68
N ILE A 294 4.69 -4.78 10.39
CA ILE A 294 5.41 -5.98 10.81
C ILE A 294 5.66 -6.86 9.61
N SER A 295 6.93 -7.13 9.33
CA SER A 295 7.37 -7.96 8.21
C SER A 295 8.04 -9.23 8.72
N VAL A 296 7.73 -10.39 8.12
CA VAL A 296 8.47 -11.64 8.31
C VAL A 296 9.03 -12.11 6.98
N TRP A 297 10.29 -12.53 6.98
CA TRP A 297 10.99 -13.06 5.81
C TRP A 297 11.90 -14.22 6.20
N PHE A 298 12.39 -14.94 5.19
CA PHE A 298 13.37 -16.01 5.37
C PHE A 298 14.69 -15.63 4.70
N GLU A 299 15.80 -15.87 5.39
CA GLU A 299 17.14 -15.76 4.81
C GLU A 299 17.79 -17.13 4.79
N LEU A 300 18.20 -17.59 3.61
CA LEU A 300 19.07 -18.76 3.48
C LEU A 300 20.41 -18.47 4.14
N ALA A 301 21.02 -19.51 4.71
CA ALA A 301 22.38 -19.41 5.23
C ALA A 301 23.36 -18.99 4.11
N ASP A 302 24.35 -18.16 4.47
CA ASP A 302 25.32 -17.62 3.51
C ASP A 302 26.04 -18.73 2.73
N GLY A 303 26.09 -18.57 1.41
CA GLY A 303 26.75 -19.53 0.52
C GLY A 303 26.01 -20.87 0.34
N LEU A 304 24.80 -21.02 0.88
CA LEU A 304 24.00 -22.22 0.72
C LEU A 304 23.55 -22.39 -0.74
N ASN A 305 23.78 -23.57 -1.31
CA ASN A 305 23.25 -23.98 -2.60
C ASN A 305 22.23 -25.10 -2.43
N ILE A 306 20.98 -24.84 -2.80
CA ILE A 306 19.86 -25.79 -2.60
C ILE A 306 19.95 -27.05 -3.49
N ASP A 307 20.82 -27.04 -4.50
CA ASP A 307 21.13 -28.17 -5.38
C ASP A 307 22.51 -28.81 -5.03
N LYS A 308 23.17 -28.33 -3.96
CA LYS A 308 24.43 -28.87 -3.43
C LYS A 308 24.56 -28.58 -1.94
N LEU A 309 23.64 -29.15 -1.16
CA LEU A 309 23.51 -28.87 0.28
C LEU A 309 24.77 -29.26 1.04
N ASN A 310 25.22 -28.36 1.91
CA ASN A 310 26.45 -28.53 2.71
C ASN A 310 27.68 -28.94 1.86
N GLY A 311 27.76 -28.45 0.62
CA GLY A 311 28.85 -28.75 -0.32
C GLY A 311 28.85 -30.18 -0.89
N LYS A 312 27.87 -31.02 -0.54
CA LYS A 312 27.77 -32.41 -0.99
C LYS A 312 27.06 -32.50 -2.33
N SER A 313 27.74 -33.06 -3.33
CA SER A 313 27.16 -33.25 -4.67
C SER A 313 26.00 -34.23 -4.65
N GLY A 314 24.87 -33.86 -5.26
CA GLY A 314 23.67 -34.70 -5.35
C GLY A 314 22.77 -34.68 -4.11
N VAL A 315 23.18 -34.03 -3.01
CA VAL A 315 22.30 -33.77 -1.85
C VAL A 315 21.57 -32.46 -2.10
N ILE A 316 20.24 -32.54 -2.29
CA ILE A 316 19.43 -31.43 -2.80
C ILE A 316 18.14 -31.26 -2.00
N ILE A 317 17.54 -30.07 -2.08
CA ILE A 317 16.14 -29.89 -1.70
C ILE A 317 15.26 -30.58 -2.74
N ASN A 318 14.52 -31.60 -2.30
CA ASN A 318 13.64 -32.38 -3.15
C ASN A 318 12.36 -31.60 -3.48
N SER A 319 11.81 -31.83 -4.67
CA SER A 319 10.49 -31.33 -5.04
C SER A 319 9.43 -32.38 -4.71
N GLN A 320 8.48 -32.05 -3.83
CA GLN A 320 7.41 -32.93 -3.37
C GLN A 320 6.09 -32.57 -4.04
N SER A 321 5.69 -33.32 -5.07
CA SER A 321 4.42 -33.10 -5.78
C SER A 321 3.18 -33.54 -5.00
N LYS A 322 3.37 -34.35 -3.95
CA LYS A 322 2.31 -34.79 -3.02
C LYS A 322 2.90 -34.96 -1.62
N ALA A 323 2.50 -34.09 -0.72
CA ALA A 323 2.80 -34.15 0.71
C ALA A 323 1.54 -33.81 1.52
N SER A 324 1.62 -33.97 2.82
CA SER A 324 0.54 -33.62 3.76
C SER A 324 1.16 -32.96 4.98
N ASP A 325 0.43 -32.06 5.63
CA ASP A 325 0.78 -31.54 6.96
C ASP A 325 -0.44 -31.70 7.87
N ASN A 326 -0.31 -32.54 8.89
CA ASN A 326 -1.44 -32.87 9.76
C ASN A 326 -1.80 -31.72 10.71
N TYR A 327 -0.84 -30.84 11.02
CA TYR A 327 -1.01 -29.74 11.97
C TYR A 327 -1.93 -28.64 11.41
N PHE A 328 -1.78 -28.34 10.12
CA PHE A 328 -2.59 -27.41 9.34
C PHE A 328 -3.67 -28.10 8.50
N GLY A 329 -3.78 -29.44 8.58
CA GLY A 329 -4.84 -30.21 7.91
C GLY A 329 -4.70 -30.30 6.39
N LEU A 330 -3.48 -30.16 5.85
CA LEU A 330 -3.20 -30.27 4.42
C LEU A 330 -3.06 -31.74 4.02
N LYS A 331 -3.75 -32.15 2.95
CA LYS A 331 -3.71 -33.51 2.40
C LYS A 331 -3.38 -33.47 0.92
N ASN A 332 -2.48 -34.36 0.47
CA ASN A 332 -2.12 -34.55 -0.95
C ASN A 332 -1.84 -33.23 -1.70
N THR A 333 -1.12 -32.32 -1.05
CA THR A 333 -0.80 -30.99 -1.57
C THR A 333 0.60 -31.00 -2.17
N ASP A 334 0.78 -30.32 -3.29
CA ASP A 334 2.09 -30.13 -3.91
C ASP A 334 2.89 -29.08 -3.12
N PHE A 335 3.96 -29.53 -2.45
CA PHE A 335 4.85 -28.69 -1.66
C PHE A 335 5.99 -28.09 -2.50
N GLY A 336 6.26 -28.63 -3.69
CA GLY A 336 7.40 -28.22 -4.49
C GLY A 336 8.71 -28.39 -3.71
N LYS A 337 9.66 -27.46 -3.85
CA LYS A 337 10.90 -27.43 -3.06
C LYS A 337 10.70 -26.91 -1.61
N GLY A 338 9.51 -27.08 -1.04
CA GLY A 338 9.19 -26.70 0.33
C GLY A 338 7.97 -25.79 0.41
N MET A 339 7.19 -25.95 1.47
CA MET A 339 5.96 -25.22 1.73
C MET A 339 6.09 -24.42 3.02
N PHE A 340 5.97 -23.10 2.91
CA PHE A 340 5.77 -22.24 4.09
C PHE A 340 4.27 -22.09 4.34
N ILE A 341 3.83 -22.45 5.54
CA ILE A 341 2.44 -22.40 5.97
C ILE A 341 2.36 -21.52 7.20
N ILE A 342 1.40 -20.60 7.23
CA ILE A 342 1.15 -19.76 8.39
C ILE A 342 -0.34 -19.62 8.63
N ARG A 343 -0.74 -19.60 9.90
CA ARG A 343 -2.12 -19.38 10.31
C ARG A 343 -2.16 -18.30 11.38
N LYS A 344 -3.14 -17.41 11.25
CA LYS A 344 -3.51 -16.43 12.26
C LYS A 344 -4.60 -17.01 13.17
N THR A 345 -4.49 -16.76 14.46
CA THR A 345 -5.58 -16.83 15.42
C THR A 345 -5.93 -15.38 15.79
N ASP A 346 -7.19 -15.01 15.61
CA ASP A 346 -7.67 -13.66 15.92
C ASP A 346 -7.91 -13.45 17.42
N ALA A 347 -8.34 -12.24 17.80
CA ALA A 347 -8.59 -11.87 19.19
C ALA A 347 -9.77 -12.63 19.83
N ASP A 348 -10.68 -13.18 19.01
CA ASP A 348 -11.80 -14.00 19.45
C ASP A 348 -11.40 -15.49 19.59
N ASN A 349 -10.08 -15.77 19.52
CA ASN A 349 -9.49 -17.10 19.56
C ASN A 349 -9.96 -18.01 18.39
N LYS A 350 -10.37 -17.40 17.27
CA LYS A 350 -10.76 -18.13 16.08
C LYS A 350 -9.55 -18.28 15.16
N LYS A 351 -9.27 -19.53 14.81
CA LYS A 351 -8.24 -19.89 13.83
C LYS A 351 -8.74 -19.60 12.42
N GLU A 352 -7.98 -18.80 11.68
CA GLU A 352 -8.22 -18.53 10.27
C GLU A 352 -7.75 -19.71 9.39
N GLU A 353 -8.09 -19.67 8.11
CA GLU A 353 -7.58 -20.66 7.16
C GLU A 353 -6.06 -20.47 6.94
N PRO A 354 -5.26 -21.56 6.90
CA PRO A 354 -3.82 -21.44 6.67
C PRO A 354 -3.48 -20.86 5.29
N VAL A 355 -2.60 -19.86 5.29
CA VAL A 355 -1.97 -19.32 4.09
C VAL A 355 -0.78 -20.19 3.72
N LYS A 356 -0.61 -20.46 2.42
CA LYS A 356 0.34 -21.45 1.89
C LYS A 356 1.22 -20.85 0.81
N HIS A 357 2.53 -21.04 0.92
CA HIS A 357 3.52 -20.61 -0.04
C HIS A 357 4.32 -21.82 -0.53
N ARG A 358 3.91 -22.33 -1.70
CA ARG A 358 4.57 -23.44 -2.39
C ARG A 358 5.89 -23.01 -3.03
N ASP A 359 6.85 -23.93 -3.17
CA ASP A 359 8.18 -23.66 -3.73
C ASP A 359 8.93 -22.58 -2.92
N PHE A 360 8.67 -22.52 -1.62
CA PHE A 360 9.18 -21.46 -0.75
C PHE A 360 10.69 -21.35 -0.79
N ILE A 361 11.42 -22.46 -0.62
CA ILE A 361 12.89 -22.44 -0.63
C ILE A 361 13.44 -22.08 -2.02
N ALA A 362 12.78 -22.53 -3.09
CA ALA A 362 13.18 -22.18 -4.46
C ALA A 362 13.03 -20.67 -4.73
N SER A 363 12.00 -20.03 -4.17
CA SER A 363 11.81 -18.58 -4.28
C SER A 363 12.93 -17.78 -3.61
N MET A 364 13.66 -18.36 -2.65
CA MET A 364 14.76 -17.68 -1.95
C MET A 364 16.07 -17.63 -2.74
N VAL A 365 16.24 -18.51 -3.73
CA VAL A 365 17.46 -18.60 -4.57
C VAL A 365 17.30 -18.01 -5.97
N SER A 366 16.09 -17.56 -6.32
CA SER A 366 15.83 -17.01 -7.64
C SER A 366 16.57 -15.67 -7.78
N VAL A 367 17.43 -15.60 -8.80
CA VAL A 367 18.36 -14.48 -9.07
C VAL A 367 17.61 -13.19 -9.43
N ASN A 368 16.32 -13.30 -9.76
CA ASN A 368 15.46 -12.22 -10.24
C ASN A 368 14.15 -12.12 -9.44
N SER A 369 14.18 -12.41 -8.12
CA SER A 369 13.05 -12.15 -7.23
C SER A 369 13.53 -11.55 -5.92
N ASP A 370 12.83 -10.52 -5.46
CA ASP A 370 12.95 -10.14 -4.06
C ASP A 370 12.52 -11.34 -3.20
N LYS A 371 13.28 -11.58 -2.12
CA LYS A 371 12.90 -12.62 -1.15
C LYS A 371 11.51 -12.25 -0.63
N PRO A 372 10.53 -13.16 -0.62
CA PRO A 372 9.17 -12.83 -0.22
C PRO A 372 9.16 -12.33 1.23
N ILE A 373 8.52 -11.18 1.41
CA ILE A 373 8.25 -10.56 2.69
C ILE A 373 6.74 -10.68 2.92
N TYR A 374 6.36 -11.02 4.14
CA TYR A 374 4.95 -11.12 4.51
C TYR A 374 4.65 -10.14 5.61
N THR A 375 3.58 -9.38 5.45
CA THR A 375 3.20 -8.36 6.40
C THR A 375 2.05 -8.84 7.27
N TYR A 376 2.10 -8.50 8.55
CA TYR A 376 1.18 -9.04 9.56
C TYR A 376 0.63 -7.96 10.48
N GLU A 377 -0.69 -7.96 10.61
CA GLU A 377 -1.42 -7.14 11.56
C GLU A 377 -1.45 -7.77 12.96
N GLU A 378 -2.14 -7.14 13.91
CA GLU A 378 -2.36 -7.73 15.23
C GLU A 378 -2.96 -9.14 15.15
N GLY A 379 -2.38 -10.08 15.89
CA GLY A 379 -2.74 -11.49 15.81
C GLY A 379 -1.77 -12.40 16.57
N ASP A 380 -2.19 -13.64 16.75
CA ASP A 380 -1.32 -14.74 17.18
C ASP A 380 -1.03 -15.62 15.97
N TYR A 381 0.25 -15.87 15.71
CA TYR A 381 0.69 -16.52 14.50
C TYR A 381 1.43 -17.82 14.81
N GLU A 382 1.06 -18.87 14.10
CA GLU A 382 1.73 -20.16 14.10
C GLU A 382 2.15 -20.50 12.67
N ALA A 383 3.42 -20.87 12.48
CA ALA A 383 4.00 -21.06 11.16
C ALA A 383 4.94 -22.26 11.10
N VAL A 384 5.00 -22.89 9.92
CA VAL A 384 5.96 -23.95 9.60
C VAL A 384 6.56 -23.77 8.21
N LEU A 385 7.82 -24.18 8.06
CA LEU A 385 8.41 -24.51 6.76
C LEU A 385 8.67 -26.00 6.70
N ASP A 386 7.91 -26.68 5.85
CA ASP A 386 8.03 -28.11 5.57
C ASP A 386 8.82 -28.34 4.30
N TYR A 387 9.83 -29.19 4.34
CA TYR A 387 10.67 -29.51 3.18
C TYR A 387 11.31 -30.89 3.30
N GLN A 388 11.84 -31.39 2.18
CA GLN A 388 12.49 -32.69 2.10
C GLN A 388 13.86 -32.58 1.44
N ILE A 389 14.84 -33.30 1.97
CA ILE A 389 16.16 -33.48 1.34
C ILE A 389 16.18 -34.83 0.63
N LYS A 390 16.72 -34.85 -0.58
CA LYS A 390 17.05 -36.05 -1.34
C LYS A 390 18.57 -36.24 -1.31
N GLN A 391 19.04 -37.43 -0.91
CA GLN A 391 20.45 -37.78 -0.85
C GLN A 391 20.74 -39.08 -1.63
N PRO A 392 21.83 -39.18 -2.42
CA PRO A 392 22.22 -40.42 -3.07
C PRO A 392 22.68 -41.47 -2.05
N GLU A 393 22.23 -42.72 -2.22
CA GLU A 393 22.60 -43.87 -1.38
C GLU A 393 23.37 -44.95 -2.16
N GLY A 394 23.85 -44.60 -3.35
CA GLY A 394 24.59 -45.50 -4.24
C GLY A 394 23.71 -46.06 -5.35
N LYS A 395 24.06 -47.26 -5.84
CA LYS A 395 23.36 -47.95 -6.92
C LYS A 395 22.90 -49.32 -6.45
N ASN A 396 21.71 -49.73 -6.87
CA ASN A 396 21.25 -51.09 -6.64
C ASN A 396 22.02 -52.11 -7.50
N VAL A 397 21.75 -53.39 -7.31
CA VAL A 397 22.38 -54.50 -8.06
C VAL A 397 22.17 -54.43 -9.59
N LEU A 398 21.21 -53.63 -10.06
CA LEU A 398 20.93 -53.38 -11.48
C LEU A 398 21.58 -52.07 -11.99
N GLY A 399 22.42 -51.43 -11.18
CA GLY A 399 23.10 -50.18 -11.53
C GLY A 399 22.22 -48.94 -11.49
N LYS A 400 20.97 -49.03 -11.01
CA LYS A 400 20.07 -47.86 -10.86
C LYS A 400 20.40 -47.11 -9.58
N GLU A 401 20.44 -45.79 -9.66
CA GLU A 401 20.66 -44.93 -8.49
C GLU A 401 19.54 -45.09 -7.46
N GLN A 402 19.95 -45.17 -6.20
CA GLN A 402 19.08 -45.18 -5.03
C GLN A 402 19.22 -43.87 -4.28
N TYR A 403 18.13 -43.44 -3.67
CA TYR A 403 18.07 -42.19 -2.94
C TYR A 403 17.34 -42.37 -1.62
N GLY A 404 17.90 -41.77 -0.58
CA GLY A 404 17.24 -41.53 0.69
C GLY A 404 16.47 -40.21 0.64
N TYR A 405 15.36 -40.17 1.39
CA TYR A 405 14.49 -39.00 1.52
C TYR A 405 14.29 -38.68 3.00
N PHE A 406 14.47 -37.42 3.35
CA PHE A 406 14.49 -36.97 4.74
C PHE A 406 13.61 -35.73 4.88
N ASP A 407 12.56 -35.81 5.70
CA ASP A 407 11.60 -34.73 5.91
C ASP A 407 12.01 -33.85 7.10
N TYR A 408 11.86 -32.54 6.97
CA TYR A 408 12.20 -31.56 8.00
C TYR A 408 11.14 -30.49 8.13
N GLN A 409 11.01 -29.95 9.35
CA GLN A 409 10.12 -28.85 9.65
C GLN A 409 10.83 -27.81 10.51
N ILE A 410 10.79 -26.55 10.11
CA ILE A 410 11.10 -25.41 10.98
C ILE A 410 9.76 -24.85 11.46
N LYS A 411 9.46 -24.96 12.75
CA LYS A 411 8.21 -24.47 13.35
C LYS A 411 8.49 -23.29 14.26
N PHE A 412 7.64 -22.26 14.21
CA PHE A 412 7.72 -21.12 15.11
C PHE A 412 6.37 -20.45 15.34
N GLU A 413 6.31 -19.64 16.39
CA GLU A 413 5.16 -18.85 16.76
C GLU A 413 5.62 -17.41 17.04
N PHE A 414 4.74 -16.44 16.81
CA PHE A 414 4.96 -15.06 17.21
C PHE A 414 3.63 -14.35 17.41
N LYS A 415 3.64 -13.25 18.16
CA LYS A 415 2.46 -12.42 18.42
C LYS A 415 2.72 -11.02 17.92
N VAL A 416 1.69 -10.39 17.37
CA VAL A 416 1.71 -8.96 17.01
C VAL A 416 0.69 -8.24 17.88
N ARG A 417 1.12 -7.14 18.51
CA ARG A 417 0.30 -6.34 19.43
C ARG A 417 0.53 -4.86 19.21
N ASN A 418 -0.50 -4.04 19.34
CA ASN A 418 -0.34 -2.60 19.40
C ASN A 418 0.35 -2.20 20.72
N GLY A 419 1.52 -1.58 20.60
CA GLY A 419 2.28 -1.01 21.71
C GLY A 419 1.73 0.34 22.16
N ASP A 420 1.02 1.06 21.28
CA ASP A 420 0.34 2.29 21.62
C ASP A 420 -0.99 1.98 22.32
N CYS A 421 -1.00 2.15 23.63
CA CYS A 421 -2.19 1.97 24.46
C CYS A 421 -3.12 3.21 24.42
N ASN A 422 -2.98 4.13 23.47
CA ASN A 422 -3.84 5.30 23.40
C ASN A 422 -5.26 4.93 22.89
N GLY A 423 -6.25 4.97 23.78
CA GLY A 423 -7.66 4.93 23.40
C GLY A 423 -8.17 6.34 23.07
N PHE A 424 -8.76 6.51 21.88
CA PHE A 424 -9.36 7.78 21.47
C PHE A 424 -10.72 7.97 22.16
N LEU A 425 -11.04 9.20 22.51
CA LEU A 425 -12.28 9.54 23.18
C LEU A 425 -13.04 10.52 22.29
N PHE A 426 -14.34 10.30 22.13
CA PHE A 426 -15.20 11.17 21.35
C PHE A 426 -16.38 11.62 22.18
N GLU A 427 -16.70 12.91 22.14
CA GLU A 427 -17.96 13.40 22.69
C GLU A 427 -19.13 12.75 21.93
N VAL A 428 -20.24 12.51 22.62
CA VAL A 428 -21.50 12.10 21.99
C VAL A 428 -22.59 13.13 22.25
N ASP A 429 -23.55 13.25 21.34
CA ASP A 429 -24.76 14.03 21.61
C ASP A 429 -25.75 13.29 22.52
N SER A 430 -26.81 13.97 22.94
CA SER A 430 -27.91 13.40 23.73
C SER A 430 -28.52 12.12 23.11
N SER A 431 -28.48 11.97 21.79
CA SER A 431 -28.94 10.77 21.07
C SER A 431 -27.89 9.66 20.99
N GLY A 432 -26.64 9.93 21.38
CA GLY A 432 -25.52 8.99 21.36
C GLY A 432 -24.69 9.02 20.07
N ASN A 433 -24.89 10.01 19.20
CA ASN A 433 -24.10 10.13 17.98
C ASN A 433 -22.73 10.76 18.28
N ARG A 434 -21.69 10.20 17.65
CA ARG A 434 -20.30 10.68 17.75
C ARG A 434 -20.18 12.13 17.24
N LYS A 435 -19.56 12.98 18.05
CA LYS A 435 -19.14 14.36 17.72
C LYS A 435 -17.62 14.40 17.50
N GLY A 436 -16.95 15.44 18.02
CA GLY A 436 -15.50 15.64 17.92
C GLY A 436 -14.71 14.75 18.88
N GLU A 437 -13.43 14.55 18.57
CA GLU A 437 -12.47 13.96 19.51
C GLU A 437 -12.31 14.87 20.73
N ILE A 438 -12.24 14.28 21.91
CA ILE A 438 -11.99 14.98 23.17
C ILE A 438 -10.63 14.56 23.74
N LEU A 439 -9.96 15.52 24.36
CA LEU A 439 -8.66 15.31 24.99
C LEU A 439 -8.81 14.85 26.44
N ASN A 440 -7.68 14.48 27.05
CA ASN A 440 -7.64 14.22 28.49
C ASN A 440 -8.13 15.44 29.29
N ASN A 441 -8.86 15.20 30.37
CA ASN A 441 -9.52 16.20 31.22
C ASN A 441 -10.64 16.99 30.53
N ALA A 442 -11.23 16.50 29.43
CA ALA A 442 -12.34 17.19 28.79
C ALA A 442 -13.64 17.15 29.63
N HIS A 443 -14.42 18.22 29.54
CA HIS A 443 -15.79 18.30 30.04
C HIS A 443 -16.79 18.10 28.90
N VAL A 444 -17.73 17.18 29.07
CA VAL A 444 -18.80 16.87 28.11
C VAL A 444 -20.15 16.78 28.82
N SER A 445 -21.19 17.40 28.25
CA SER A 445 -22.53 17.40 28.88
C SER A 445 -23.26 16.07 28.71
N ASP A 446 -23.32 15.56 27.47
CA ASP A 446 -24.16 14.40 27.10
C ASP A 446 -23.44 13.04 27.23
N GLY A 447 -22.10 13.05 27.34
CA GLY A 447 -21.29 11.85 27.50
C GLY A 447 -20.16 11.70 26.48
N PHE A 448 -19.54 10.52 26.49
CA PHE A 448 -18.44 10.18 25.58
C PHE A 448 -18.46 8.71 25.14
N MET A 449 -17.69 8.41 24.11
CA MET A 449 -17.45 7.08 23.57
C MET A 449 -15.95 6.79 23.51
N ILE A 450 -15.57 5.53 23.72
CA ILE A 450 -14.18 5.07 23.57
C ILE A 450 -14.00 4.45 22.17
N ASP A 451 -12.91 4.78 21.48
CA ASP A 451 -12.53 4.20 20.20
C ASP A 451 -11.07 3.72 20.26
N LEU A 452 -10.85 2.42 20.06
CA LEU A 452 -9.51 1.81 20.09
C LEU A 452 -8.83 1.75 18.72
N ALA A 453 -9.34 2.49 17.72
CA ALA A 453 -8.80 2.56 16.36
C ALA A 453 -8.57 1.18 15.74
N LYS A 454 -9.53 0.27 15.92
CA LYS A 454 -9.51 -1.14 15.50
C LYS A 454 -8.51 -2.05 16.21
N SER A 455 -7.74 -1.57 17.19
CA SER A 455 -6.91 -2.48 18.00
C SER A 455 -7.80 -3.46 18.76
N ARG A 456 -7.42 -4.74 18.74
CA ARG A 456 -8.23 -5.85 19.27
C ARG A 456 -7.67 -6.46 20.54
N TYR A 457 -6.46 -6.09 20.95
CA TYR A 457 -5.75 -6.68 22.08
C TYR A 457 -5.51 -5.69 23.23
N LEU A 458 -6.15 -4.51 23.19
CA LEU A 458 -6.12 -3.55 24.29
C LEU A 458 -7.23 -3.87 25.30
N ASN A 459 -6.84 -3.89 26.56
CA ASN A 459 -7.74 -4.00 27.70
C ASN A 459 -8.15 -2.60 28.16
N VAL A 460 -9.45 -2.36 28.33
CA VAL A 460 -9.98 -1.08 28.81
C VAL A 460 -10.66 -1.27 30.15
N GLU A 461 -10.23 -0.50 31.14
CA GLU A 461 -10.83 -0.41 32.46
C GLU A 461 -11.45 1.00 32.62
N ILE A 462 -12.69 1.06 33.09
CA ILE A 462 -13.42 2.29 33.39
C ILE A 462 -13.78 2.31 34.87
N LYS A 463 -13.40 3.40 35.52
CA LYS A 463 -13.85 3.75 36.86
C LYS A 463 -14.69 5.02 36.81
N ARG A 464 -15.89 5.01 37.39
CA ARG A 464 -16.74 6.20 37.55
C ARG A 464 -16.82 6.59 39.01
N ASP A 465 -16.44 7.83 39.28
CA ASP A 465 -16.56 8.47 40.58
C ASP A 465 -17.59 9.60 40.53
N ILE A 466 -18.37 9.78 41.60
CA ILE A 466 -19.20 10.97 41.81
C ILE A 466 -18.60 11.78 42.96
N LEU A 467 -18.59 13.10 42.82
CA LEU A 467 -18.31 14.01 43.93
C LEU A 467 -19.59 14.23 44.73
N THR A 468 -19.59 13.81 45.99
CA THR A 468 -20.70 14.02 46.92
C THR A 468 -20.34 15.13 47.90
N LYS A 469 -21.18 16.17 47.98
CA LYS A 469 -20.93 17.32 48.86
C LYS A 469 -21.24 16.93 50.30
N ASN A 470 -20.27 17.10 51.20
CA ASN A 470 -20.40 16.89 52.64
C ASN A 470 -20.01 18.18 53.38
N GLY A 471 -20.98 19.08 53.56
CA GLY A 471 -20.70 20.41 54.10
C GLY A 471 -19.84 21.24 53.14
N ASP A 472 -18.65 21.64 53.58
CA ASP A 472 -17.72 22.52 52.84
C ASP A 472 -16.73 21.78 51.92
N PHE A 473 -16.81 20.44 51.85
CA PHE A 473 -15.90 19.59 51.09
C PHE A 473 -16.66 18.59 50.21
N TYR A 474 -15.99 18.08 49.16
CA TYR A 474 -16.47 16.91 48.42
C TYR A 474 -15.77 15.64 48.89
N SER A 475 -16.50 14.54 48.97
CA SER A 475 -15.91 13.20 48.99
C SER A 475 -16.10 12.52 47.64
N ARG A 476 -15.12 11.72 47.24
CA ARG A 476 -15.20 10.85 46.07
C ARG A 476 -15.90 9.53 46.43
N ASP A 477 -16.98 9.22 45.73
CA ASP A 477 -17.69 7.94 45.87
C ASP A 477 -17.61 7.16 44.55
N THR A 478 -16.95 6.01 44.57
CA THR A 478 -16.80 5.14 43.40
C THR A 478 -18.10 4.40 43.14
N ARG A 479 -18.75 4.73 42.03
CA ARG A 479 -20.02 4.12 41.61
C ARG A 479 -19.84 2.91 40.71
N SER A 480 -18.76 2.87 39.93
CA SER A 480 -18.44 1.69 39.13
C SER A 480 -16.94 1.56 38.91
N ASN A 481 -16.50 0.31 38.77
CA ASN A 481 -15.17 -0.08 38.34
C ASN A 481 -15.33 -1.37 37.52
N GLN A 482 -15.24 -1.27 36.19
CA GLN A 482 -15.61 -2.33 35.27
C GLN A 482 -14.70 -2.33 34.04
N VAL A 483 -14.72 -3.44 33.30
CA VAL A 483 -14.13 -3.51 31.95
C VAL A 483 -15.01 -2.81 30.93
N SER A 484 -14.38 -2.30 29.87
CA SER A 484 -15.04 -1.64 28.74
C SER A 484 -14.53 -2.19 27.42
N GLU A 485 -15.24 -1.84 26.35
CA GLU A 485 -14.89 -2.18 24.97
C GLU A 485 -14.94 -0.93 24.09
N SER A 486 -14.33 -1.03 22.91
CA SER A 486 -14.42 0.01 21.88
C SER A 486 -15.87 0.17 21.42
N GLY A 487 -16.32 1.42 21.25
CA GLY A 487 -17.67 1.79 20.83
C GLY A 487 -18.67 1.95 21.98
N LYS A 488 -18.33 1.57 23.21
CA LYS A 488 -19.22 1.74 24.37
C LYS A 488 -19.37 3.22 24.73
N ILE A 489 -20.61 3.62 25.04
CA ILE A 489 -21.01 5.00 25.35
C ILE A 489 -21.27 5.16 26.85
N TYR A 490 -20.80 6.27 27.42
CA TYR A 490 -20.94 6.63 28.83
C TYR A 490 -21.61 7.99 28.98
N LYS A 491 -22.83 8.01 29.51
CA LYS A 491 -23.67 9.23 29.66
C LYS A 491 -23.97 9.62 31.10
N GLU A 492 -23.79 8.72 32.07
CA GLU A 492 -24.12 9.02 33.46
C GLU A 492 -23.19 10.11 34.00
N PRO A 493 -23.70 11.14 34.70
CA PRO A 493 -22.85 12.17 35.28
C PRO A 493 -21.79 11.61 36.23
N GLY A 494 -20.61 12.23 36.22
CA GLY A 494 -19.49 11.87 37.07
C GLY A 494 -18.14 12.04 36.40
N ILE A 495 -17.11 11.63 37.13
CA ILE A 495 -15.71 11.66 36.70
C ILE A 495 -15.34 10.24 36.29
N TYR A 496 -14.96 10.08 35.03
CA TYR A 496 -14.53 8.81 34.49
C TYR A 496 -13.02 8.78 34.41
N THR A 497 -12.41 7.76 35.01
CA THR A 497 -11.02 7.39 34.77
C THR A 497 -11.01 6.20 33.82
N ILE A 498 -10.43 6.40 32.64
CA ILE A 498 -10.29 5.40 31.57
C ILE A 498 -8.84 4.96 31.56
N THR A 499 -8.59 3.67 31.82
CA THR A 499 -7.26 3.06 31.74
C THR A 499 -7.24 2.09 30.57
N VAL A 500 -6.39 2.36 29.59
CA VAL A 500 -6.17 1.50 28.43
C VAL A 500 -4.78 0.90 28.55
N LYS A 501 -4.71 -0.43 28.47
CA LYS A 501 -3.46 -1.17 28.68
C LYS A 501 -3.32 -2.34 27.72
N ASN A 502 -2.09 -2.75 27.54
CA ASN A 502 -1.69 -3.99 26.90
C ASN A 502 -0.86 -4.76 27.93
N ASP A 503 -1.08 -6.07 28.07
CA ASP A 503 -0.37 -6.93 29.03
C ASP A 503 1.16 -6.93 28.85
N TYR A 504 1.65 -6.50 27.68
CA TYR A 504 3.08 -6.43 27.34
C TYR A 504 3.67 -5.00 27.43
N VAL A 505 2.88 -4.01 27.84
CA VAL A 505 3.31 -2.61 28.00
C VAL A 505 3.19 -2.22 29.48
N GLU A 506 4.30 -1.78 30.07
CA GLU A 506 4.36 -1.47 31.51
C GLU A 506 3.53 -0.24 31.91
N ASN A 507 3.46 0.76 31.04
CA ASN A 507 2.78 2.02 31.32
C ASN A 507 1.45 2.08 30.55
N PRO A 508 0.30 1.95 31.23
CA PRO A 508 -0.99 2.14 30.60
C PRO A 508 -1.24 3.61 30.27
N THR A 509 -2.15 3.87 29.32
CA THR A 509 -2.67 5.22 29.09
C THR A 509 -3.86 5.46 30.01
N VAL A 510 -3.79 6.53 30.81
CA VAL A 510 -4.88 6.94 31.70
C VAL A 510 -5.43 8.29 31.23
N LYS A 511 -6.74 8.35 30.99
CA LYS A 511 -7.47 9.58 30.66
C LYS A 511 -8.59 9.80 31.66
N VAL A 512 -8.91 11.07 31.92
CA VAL A 512 -10.02 11.49 32.75
C VAL A 512 -11.01 12.28 31.91
N VAL A 513 -12.31 11.98 32.04
CA VAL A 513 -13.39 12.73 31.39
C VAL A 513 -14.44 13.09 32.42
N TYR A 514 -14.95 14.31 32.32
CA TYR A 514 -15.99 14.85 33.18
C TYR A 514 -17.32 14.86 32.41
N VAL A 515 -18.31 14.15 32.92
CA VAL A 515 -19.64 14.06 32.30
C VAL A 515 -20.68 14.75 33.17
N GLY A 516 -21.50 15.61 32.55
CA GLY A 516 -22.64 16.28 33.17
C GLY A 516 -22.57 17.80 33.08
N ASP A 517 -23.50 18.48 33.76
CA ASP A 517 -23.67 19.94 33.69
C ASP A 517 -23.39 20.65 35.03
N ASP A 518 -22.61 20.05 35.93
CA ASP A 518 -22.24 20.68 37.21
C ASP A 518 -21.38 21.92 36.94
N PRO A 519 -21.88 23.15 37.23
CA PRO A 519 -21.18 24.39 36.87
C PRO A 519 -19.84 24.53 37.58
N LEU A 520 -19.73 24.01 38.81
CA LEU A 520 -18.52 24.08 39.62
C LEU A 520 -17.47 23.11 39.07
N LEU A 521 -17.87 21.86 38.77
CA LEU A 521 -16.97 20.91 38.13
C LEU A 521 -16.47 21.43 36.78
N LYS A 522 -17.37 21.99 35.97
CA LYS A 522 -17.02 22.63 34.70
C LYS A 522 -15.99 23.75 34.89
N ALA A 523 -16.22 24.65 35.84
CA ALA A 523 -15.31 25.76 36.11
C ALA A 523 -13.93 25.30 36.63
N PHE A 524 -13.88 24.22 37.43
CA PHE A 524 -12.61 23.59 37.86
C PHE A 524 -11.83 22.99 36.70
N VAL A 525 -12.51 22.31 35.79
CA VAL A 525 -11.91 21.71 34.60
C VAL A 525 -11.42 22.78 33.63
N ASP A 526 -12.23 23.80 33.37
CA ASP A 526 -11.87 24.95 32.51
C ASP A 526 -10.66 25.73 33.08
N ALA A 527 -10.49 25.73 34.41
CA ALA A 527 -9.33 26.30 35.10
C ALA A 527 -8.09 25.39 35.11
N GLY A 528 -8.18 24.17 34.56
CA GLY A 528 -7.09 23.20 34.49
C GLY A 528 -6.75 22.51 35.81
N TYR A 529 -7.67 22.49 36.78
CA TYR A 529 -7.47 21.84 38.07
C TYR A 529 -7.81 20.35 38.03
N SER A 530 -7.05 19.54 38.78
CA SER A 530 -7.37 18.12 38.97
C SER A 530 -8.52 17.95 39.97
N VAL A 531 -9.15 16.78 39.94
CA VAL A 531 -10.18 16.41 40.92
C VAL A 531 -9.64 16.38 42.34
N GLU A 532 -8.39 15.92 42.54
CA GLU A 532 -7.74 15.94 43.85
C GLU A 532 -7.71 17.35 44.41
N LYS A 533 -7.35 18.34 43.58
CA LYS A 533 -7.38 19.75 43.99
C LYS A 533 -8.79 20.20 44.36
N MET A 534 -9.82 19.75 43.65
CA MET A 534 -11.21 20.08 43.97
C MET A 534 -11.67 19.49 45.31
N VAL A 535 -11.28 18.25 45.61
CA VAL A 535 -11.55 17.57 46.88
C VAL A 535 -10.84 18.27 48.05
N ASP A 536 -9.60 18.73 47.82
CA ASP A 536 -8.80 19.42 48.84
C ASP A 536 -9.15 20.92 48.97
N THR A 537 -10.01 21.46 48.11
CA THR A 537 -10.44 22.86 48.16
C THR A 537 -11.58 23.03 49.16
N ASN A 538 -11.45 24.01 50.06
CA ASN A 538 -12.58 24.46 50.88
C ASN A 538 -13.54 25.29 50.01
N LEU A 539 -14.64 24.67 49.59
CA LEU A 539 -15.57 25.26 48.64
C LEU A 539 -16.50 26.31 49.24
N SER A 540 -16.52 26.47 50.58
CA SER A 540 -17.18 27.64 51.18
C SER A 540 -16.57 28.98 50.75
N LYS A 541 -15.38 28.94 50.12
CA LYS A 541 -14.63 30.12 49.66
C LYS A 541 -14.62 30.27 48.14
N VAL A 542 -15.20 29.35 47.37
CA VAL A 542 -15.15 29.34 45.91
C VAL A 542 -16.56 29.26 45.33
N ASP A 543 -16.84 30.04 44.30
CA ASP A 543 -18.12 30.06 43.58
C ASP A 543 -17.85 30.20 42.07
N VAL A 544 -18.90 30.11 41.26
CA VAL A 544 -18.86 30.30 39.81
C VAL A 544 -19.57 31.61 39.46
N ASP A 545 -18.91 32.46 38.67
CA ASP A 545 -19.50 33.70 38.17
C ASP A 545 -20.46 33.48 36.98
N GLU A 546 -21.12 34.54 36.52
CA GLU A 546 -22.03 34.47 35.36
C GLU A 546 -21.34 34.06 34.05
N MET A 547 -20.01 34.19 33.99
CA MET A 547 -19.18 33.78 32.85
C MET A 547 -18.66 32.34 33.00
N GLY A 548 -19.05 31.60 34.04
CA GLY A 548 -18.64 30.22 34.28
C GLY A 548 -17.23 30.08 34.86
N ARG A 549 -16.65 31.13 35.43
CA ARG A 549 -15.27 31.13 35.97
C ARG A 549 -15.28 30.95 37.48
N LEU A 550 -14.23 30.29 37.99
CA LEU A 550 -14.00 30.20 39.43
C LEU A 550 -13.66 31.56 40.02
N ILE A 551 -14.45 32.00 40.99
CA ILE A 551 -14.23 33.21 41.77
C ILE A 551 -14.24 32.89 43.27
N SER A 552 -13.70 33.79 44.08
CA SER A 552 -13.89 33.65 45.52
C SER A 552 -15.30 34.12 45.92
N VAL A 553 -15.89 33.51 46.94
CA VAL A 553 -17.20 33.92 47.48
C VAL A 553 -17.16 35.37 47.97
N GLU A 554 -16.02 35.84 48.47
CA GLU A 554 -15.81 37.24 48.88
C GLU A 554 -15.85 38.19 47.67
N THR A 555 -15.20 37.81 46.56
CA THR A 555 -15.27 38.55 45.30
C THR A 555 -16.70 38.62 44.76
N LYS A 556 -17.46 37.52 44.86
CA LYS A 556 -18.87 37.49 44.43
C LYS A 556 -19.74 38.48 45.21
N LYS A 557 -19.60 38.50 46.54
CA LYS A 557 -20.33 39.44 47.42
C LYS A 557 -20.05 40.89 47.05
N VAL A 558 -18.78 41.22 46.76
CA VAL A 558 -18.41 42.57 46.34
C VAL A 558 -19.09 42.94 45.02
N ILE A 559 -19.13 42.04 44.03
CA ILE A 559 -19.78 42.28 42.72
C ILE A 559 -21.31 42.44 42.86
N GLU A 560 -21.95 41.63 43.70
CA GLU A 560 -23.40 41.71 43.97
C GLU A 560 -23.80 42.97 44.76
N GLU A 561 -22.89 43.52 45.57
CA GLU A 561 -23.09 44.79 46.28
C GLU A 561 -22.91 46.01 45.37
N THR A 562 -21.96 45.99 44.41
CA THR A 562 -21.80 47.10 43.44
C THR A 562 -22.88 47.15 42.37
N THR A 563 -23.54 46.04 42.05
CA THR A 563 -24.60 45.99 41.01
C THR A 563 -26.01 46.35 41.50
N LYS A 564 -26.20 46.50 42.83
CA LYS A 564 -27.51 46.88 43.43
C LYS A 564 -27.66 48.38 43.74
N ALA A 565 -26.70 49.23 43.37
CA ALA A 565 -26.83 50.68 43.53
C ALA A 565 -27.49 51.32 42.29
N PRO A 566 -28.57 52.13 42.44
CA PRO A 566 -29.25 52.73 41.29
C PRO A 566 -28.49 53.93 40.70
N GLU A 567 -28.64 54.08 39.38
CA GLU A 567 -28.16 55.16 38.52
C GLU A 567 -28.92 56.50 38.73
N VAL A 568 -28.35 57.59 38.18
CA VAL A 568 -28.85 58.99 38.00
C VAL A 568 -28.39 59.98 39.11
N VAL A 569 -27.65 61.08 38.86
CA VAL A 569 -27.96 62.29 38.05
C VAL A 569 -26.70 62.98 37.48
N GLU A 570 -26.85 63.59 36.30
CA GLU A 570 -25.92 64.44 35.53
C GLU A 570 -25.40 65.72 36.24
N THR A 571 -24.20 66.17 35.89
CA THR A 571 -23.92 67.50 35.27
C THR A 571 -22.43 67.64 34.88
N LYS A 572 -22.18 68.16 33.66
CA LYS A 572 -20.90 68.63 33.07
C LYS A 572 -20.67 70.12 33.41
N PRO A 573 -19.59 70.81 32.95
CA PRO A 573 -18.19 70.41 32.62
C PRO A 573 -17.14 71.35 33.27
N ASP A 574 -15.86 70.96 33.35
CA ASP A 574 -14.77 71.87 32.89
C ASP A 574 -13.41 71.19 32.68
N GLU A 575 -12.64 71.83 31.80
CA GLU A 575 -11.38 71.45 31.13
C GLU A 575 -10.16 71.18 32.05
N ASN A 576 -9.36 70.15 31.74
CA ASN A 576 -8.06 70.31 31.06
C ASN A 576 -7.32 68.97 30.83
N VAL A 577 -7.18 68.62 29.55
CA VAL A 577 -5.99 68.12 28.81
C VAL A 577 -4.85 67.47 29.62
N THR A 578 -4.61 66.16 29.44
CA THR A 578 -3.52 65.63 28.59
C THR A 578 -3.62 64.11 28.42
N GLU A 579 -3.33 63.70 27.20
CA GLU A 579 -3.42 62.38 26.58
C GLU A 579 -2.06 61.67 26.63
N ALA A 580 -2.04 60.36 26.84
CA ALA A 580 -1.40 59.37 25.95
C ALA A 580 -1.00 58.04 26.64
N GLU A 581 -1.78 57.01 26.32
CA GLU A 581 -1.38 55.72 25.75
C GLU A 581 -0.40 54.75 26.46
N ASN A 582 -0.99 53.62 26.90
CA ASN A 582 -0.78 52.26 26.38
C ASN A 582 0.66 51.81 26.00
N LYS A 583 1.22 50.84 26.72
CA LYS A 583 1.15 49.40 26.35
C LYS A 583 1.98 48.52 27.31
N ALA A 584 1.50 47.29 27.41
CA ALA A 584 2.10 46.14 28.07
C ALA A 584 3.56 45.87 27.67
N ASP A 585 4.33 45.36 28.62
CA ASP A 585 5.64 44.75 28.40
C ASP A 585 5.61 43.30 28.92
N GLU A 586 5.92 42.38 28.01
CA GLU A 586 6.14 40.96 28.27
C GLU A 586 7.53 40.76 28.86
N THR A 587 7.61 39.80 29.77
CA THR A 587 8.85 39.44 30.45
C THR A 587 9.45 38.16 29.86
N VAL A 588 10.79 38.12 29.86
CA VAL A 588 11.67 36.96 30.18
C VAL A 588 12.57 36.39 29.05
N LYS A 589 13.85 36.76 29.20
CA LYS A 589 15.08 35.95 29.33
C LYS A 589 15.29 34.67 28.49
N LYS A 590 16.21 34.86 27.52
CA LYS A 590 17.47 34.15 27.23
C LYS A 590 18.01 33.10 28.24
N ASN A 591 18.48 31.96 27.70
CA ASN A 591 19.78 31.28 27.98
C ASN A 591 20.05 30.20 26.90
N GLN A 592 21.10 30.34 26.08
CA GLN A 592 22.38 29.56 26.05
C GLN A 592 22.20 28.04 25.79
N ALA A 593 22.87 27.36 24.84
CA ALA A 593 24.28 27.45 24.44
C ALA A 593 24.60 26.69 23.11
N THR A 594 25.76 27.05 22.53
CA THR A 594 26.79 26.24 21.81
C THR A 594 26.65 25.71 20.36
N LYS A 595 27.44 26.34 19.46
CA LYS A 595 28.46 25.84 18.47
C LYS A 595 28.50 24.30 18.20
N SER A 596 28.72 23.74 17.01
CA SER A 596 29.57 24.16 15.87
C SER A 596 29.29 23.36 14.55
N THR A 597 29.30 24.06 13.42
CA THR A 597 29.95 23.79 12.11
C THR A 597 29.83 22.43 11.39
N LYS A 598 29.32 22.47 10.14
CA LYS A 598 30.05 22.02 8.92
C LYS A 598 29.35 22.47 7.63
N ASP A 599 30.04 23.31 6.87
CA ASP A 599 29.69 23.72 5.51
C ASP A 599 29.78 22.55 4.51
N LYS A 600 28.83 22.51 3.57
CA LYS A 600 29.07 22.01 2.21
C LYS A 600 28.28 22.88 1.21
N LYS A 601 29.03 23.53 0.32
CA LYS A 601 28.59 24.38 -0.80
C LYS A 601 27.58 23.64 -1.70
N SER A 602 26.43 24.25 -1.96
CA SER A 602 25.55 23.92 -3.10
C SER A 602 25.68 25.00 -4.19
N THR A 603 25.95 24.56 -5.40
CA THR A 603 26.01 25.39 -6.61
C THR A 603 24.59 25.76 -7.08
N ASN A 604 24.32 27.04 -7.26
CA ASN A 604 23.03 27.60 -7.70
C ASN A 604 22.75 27.32 -9.18
N ILE A 605 21.89 26.33 -9.48
CA ILE A 605 21.36 26.08 -10.84
C ILE A 605 19.97 26.74 -11.06
N VAL A 606 19.32 27.20 -9.99
CA VAL A 606 17.93 27.72 -10.05
C VAL A 606 17.83 29.09 -10.75
N GLY A 607 18.89 29.91 -10.73
CA GLY A 607 18.88 31.26 -11.31
C GLY A 607 18.81 31.33 -12.84
N LYS A 608 19.15 30.25 -13.56
CA LYS A 608 19.17 30.25 -15.04
C LYS A 608 17.85 29.83 -15.68
N VAL A 609 17.01 29.06 -14.99
CA VAL A 609 15.74 28.56 -15.54
C VAL A 609 14.65 29.65 -15.56
N ILE A 610 14.67 30.53 -14.55
CA ILE A 610 13.69 31.63 -14.43
C ILE A 610 13.86 32.66 -15.54
N LEU A 611 15.09 32.93 -15.99
CA LEU A 611 15.36 33.90 -17.07
C LEU A 611 14.85 33.40 -18.43
N VAL A 612 14.87 32.08 -18.69
CA VAL A 612 14.43 31.50 -19.97
C VAL A 612 12.90 31.53 -20.10
N ILE A 613 12.17 31.27 -19.01
CA ILE A 613 10.71 31.26 -19.01
C ILE A 613 10.14 32.67 -19.25
N VAL A 614 10.77 33.70 -18.68
CA VAL A 614 10.35 35.10 -18.87
C VAL A 614 10.57 35.55 -20.32
N VAL A 615 11.67 35.13 -20.96
CA VAL A 615 11.94 35.47 -22.37
C VAL A 615 10.96 34.79 -23.33
N VAL A 616 10.59 33.52 -23.08
CA VAL A 616 9.62 32.79 -23.93
C VAL A 616 8.22 33.39 -23.84
N LEU A 617 7.79 33.82 -22.65
CA LEU A 617 6.48 34.46 -22.46
C LEU A 617 6.40 35.84 -23.14
N VAL A 618 7.48 36.63 -23.10
CA VAL A 618 7.51 37.95 -23.77
C VAL A 618 7.50 37.82 -25.29
N VAL A 619 8.19 36.81 -25.85
CA VAL A 619 8.20 36.55 -27.30
C VAL A 619 6.85 35.99 -27.78
N GLY A 620 6.19 35.14 -26.99
CA GLY A 620 4.87 34.58 -27.32
C GLY A 620 3.76 35.63 -27.40
N ILE A 621 3.76 36.62 -26.51
CA ILE A 621 2.78 37.72 -26.49
C ILE A 621 3.01 38.68 -27.67
N GLY A 622 4.27 38.89 -28.09
CA GLY A 622 4.62 39.69 -29.27
C GLY A 622 4.12 39.09 -30.59
N LEU A 623 4.13 37.76 -30.72
CA LEU A 623 3.70 37.08 -31.95
C LEU A 623 2.17 37.04 -32.13
N PHE A 624 1.41 36.95 -31.03
CA PHE A 624 -0.06 36.90 -31.09
C PHE A 624 -0.70 38.23 -31.51
N THR A 625 -0.05 39.36 -31.24
CA THR A 625 -0.55 40.68 -31.65
C THR A 625 -0.29 40.98 -33.14
N PHE A 626 0.67 40.31 -33.78
CA PHE A 626 1.00 40.52 -35.20
C PHE A 626 0.18 39.65 -36.17
N ALA A 627 -0.31 38.48 -35.74
CA ALA A 627 -1.09 37.57 -36.59
C ALA A 627 -2.55 38.01 -36.80
N GLY A 628 -3.11 38.88 -35.95
CA GLY A 628 -4.51 39.30 -36.00
C GLY A 628 -4.88 40.35 -37.05
N ILE A 629 -3.93 40.87 -37.84
CA ILE A 629 -4.17 42.02 -38.76
C ILE A 629 -4.19 41.63 -40.25
N LYS A 630 -3.86 40.39 -40.64
CA LYS A 630 -3.86 39.97 -42.06
C LYS A 630 -4.64 38.68 -42.32
N SER A 631 -5.96 38.78 -42.49
CA SER A 631 -6.72 38.03 -43.51
C SER A 631 -8.23 38.27 -43.39
N ALA A 632 -8.70 39.38 -43.95
CA ALA A 632 -10.10 39.55 -44.33
C ALA A 632 -10.17 40.30 -45.66
N SER A 633 -10.18 39.56 -46.79
CA SER A 633 -10.58 40.07 -48.11
C SER A 633 -10.48 38.97 -49.19
N LYS A 634 -11.58 38.26 -49.46
CA LYS A 634 -12.30 38.22 -50.76
C LYS A 634 -13.33 37.09 -50.81
N LYS A 635 -14.57 37.46 -51.14
CA LYS A 635 -15.75 36.61 -51.42
C LYS A 635 -15.85 36.28 -52.91
N GLY A 636 -16.57 35.19 -53.21
CA GLY A 636 -17.29 34.90 -54.47
C GLY A 636 -17.09 33.45 -54.89
N ALA A 637 -18.03 32.65 -55.42
CA ALA A 637 -19.49 32.63 -55.63
C ALA A 637 -19.74 31.41 -56.57
N GLY A 638 -20.86 30.70 -56.45
CA GLY A 638 -21.39 29.68 -57.42
C GLY A 638 -21.54 28.27 -56.82
N HIS A 639 -22.73 27.77 -56.42
CA HIS A 639 -23.81 27.12 -57.22
C HIS A 639 -23.30 25.87 -57.98
N ASP A 640 -23.88 24.66 -57.94
CA ASP A 640 -25.29 24.23 -57.78
C ASP A 640 -25.44 22.72 -57.48
N GLY A 641 -26.59 22.35 -56.90
CA GLY A 641 -27.34 21.07 -57.04
C GLY A 641 -26.72 19.77 -56.46
N GLU A 642 -27.44 18.81 -55.89
CA GLU A 642 -28.88 18.57 -55.79
C GLU A 642 -29.13 17.38 -54.83
N ASN A 643 -30.35 17.34 -54.30
CA ASN A 643 -31.14 16.20 -53.84
C ASN A 643 -31.09 15.70 -52.38
N ASP A 644 -32.12 16.19 -51.67
CA ASP A 644 -32.77 15.61 -50.50
C ASP A 644 -33.66 14.41 -50.89
N LYS A 645 -33.49 13.31 -50.15
CA LYS A 645 -34.49 12.48 -49.44
C LYS A 645 -35.86 12.07 -50.07
N LYS A 646 -36.17 10.79 -49.77
CA LYS A 646 -37.46 10.07 -49.65
C LYS A 646 -37.97 9.35 -50.90
N GLU A 647 -37.68 8.05 -51.01
CA GLU A 647 -38.49 6.94 -50.49
C GLU A 647 -37.57 5.76 -50.13
#